data_AF-A0A8H8NRR1-F1
#
_entry.id   AF-A0A8H8NRR1-F1
#
_cell.length_a   1.000
_cell.length_b   1.000
_cell.length_c   1.000
_cell.angle_alpha   90.00
_cell.angle_beta   90.00
_cell.angle_gamma   90.00
#
_symmetry.space_group_name_H-M   'P 1'
#
loop_
_entity.id
_entity.type
_entity.pdbx_description
1 polymer ?
#
loop_
_entity_poly.entity_id
_entity_poly.type
_entity_poly.pdbx_seq_one_letter_code
_entity_poly.pdbx_strand_id
1 'polypeptide(L)'
;MTISNKKRQQLQALEKARANQKRIKTAHFDNEDNNNKSVFKPLDLYNDSETSLCRLGVDVVYIAPDPCGSELDHPPAYPNSPNSFDSDSSDSEGDSDSGSSSGELPWELSYYRPPTVAQAQTALATLDSARRTQLPSGGYKYKDLDRITAERYTAIQACLNQFLEAEPKGKKFIQASKDAARWWNVSTLEDEDVSSAIRLHLQKAGKLAGAQDVVDFLSDPEVWKTLDIKKKISLRTAQRWLSRAGFSWRSEPVGQYFDGHEQQDVVEYRQKVYIPFLKKIERRRIIYNRDGVEDPTRPLRLLPGKKPIILWFHDETIFYANDRRKVRWVFVGESPVPHKKGEGCSLMVADFVCAEFGWLRGPNGESARVTMFPGGDKDGWFTNDRVILQLEDAVKIVNEHFPQFTHIFVYDNAPSHTKRSLSSLSAYGMPKGPLLDWPYYKDKDDKRVFVRMENGFLPDGSPQEFYDPNKPNRFKGMSWILRERGLGHLADLNAVCTKGCEPGKTDCCCRRVMMNQPDFNNRESGLQEAARELGTEVVFLPKYHCELSMIEQVWGYAKRDYRDNPPNSSSKKLKENALKALESPPILSMRKFAARSQRFADGYDHGMDGSQAAAWATTIFKHHRETPAHIPYDEIAPNYVHTTNN
;
A
#
# COMPACT_ATOMS: atom_id res chain seq x y z
N MET A 1 -50.87 14.68 0.96
CA MET A 1 -49.76 14.50 1.94
C MET A 1 -49.42 15.86 2.53
N THR A 2 -49.91 16.13 3.73
CA THR A 2 -49.78 17.43 4.39
C THR A 2 -48.40 17.53 5.04
N ILE A 3 -47.52 18.33 4.45
CA ILE A 3 -46.18 18.58 4.99
C ILE A 3 -46.32 19.33 6.33
N SER A 4 -45.82 18.73 7.41
CA SER A 4 -45.79 19.33 8.74
C SER A 4 -45.10 20.71 8.71
N ASN A 5 -45.68 21.69 9.40
CA ASN A 5 -45.15 23.07 9.54
C ASN A 5 -43.67 23.12 9.94
N LYS A 6 -43.17 22.09 10.64
CA LYS A 6 -41.77 21.96 11.06
C LYS A 6 -40.81 21.75 9.87
N LYS A 7 -41.25 21.02 8.85
CA LYS A 7 -40.47 20.74 7.62
C LYS A 7 -40.41 21.96 6.70
N ARG A 8 -41.44 22.82 6.73
CA ARG A 8 -41.48 24.10 5.99
C ARG A 8 -40.50 25.13 6.58
N GLN A 9 -40.37 25.17 7.90
CA GLN A 9 -39.42 26.05 8.59
C GLN A 9 -37.95 25.63 8.38
N GLN A 10 -37.67 24.31 8.32
CA GLN A 10 -36.32 23.81 8.01
C GLN A 10 -35.87 24.14 6.58
N LEU A 11 -36.78 24.05 5.60
CA LEU A 11 -36.49 24.42 4.20
C LEU A 11 -36.18 25.92 4.04
N GLN A 12 -36.93 26.80 4.72
CA GLN A 12 -36.66 28.25 4.69
C GLN A 12 -35.34 28.64 5.36
N ALA A 13 -34.90 27.92 6.39
CA ALA A 13 -33.61 28.14 7.03
C ALA A 13 -32.42 27.75 6.13
N LEU A 14 -32.57 26.68 5.35
CA LEU A 14 -31.55 26.20 4.39
C LEU A 14 -31.35 27.16 3.21
N GLU A 15 -32.42 27.79 2.72
CA GLU A 15 -32.34 28.78 1.64
C GLU A 15 -31.63 30.07 2.08
N LYS A 16 -31.87 30.53 3.33
CA LYS A 16 -31.14 31.67 3.91
C LYS A 16 -29.65 31.39 4.09
N ALA A 17 -29.28 30.17 4.48
CA ALA A 17 -27.88 29.77 4.61
C ALA A 17 -27.13 29.79 3.26
N ARG A 18 -27.78 29.33 2.18
CA ARG A 18 -27.23 29.39 0.81
C ARG A 18 -26.99 30.82 0.31
N ALA A 19 -27.85 31.77 0.68
CA ALA A 19 -27.70 33.17 0.29
C ALA A 19 -26.51 33.86 0.96
N ASN A 20 -26.23 33.55 2.24
CA ASN A 20 -25.08 34.10 2.97
C ASN A 20 -23.74 33.57 2.45
N GLN A 21 -23.69 32.31 2.00
CA GLN A 21 -22.47 31.70 1.47
C GLN A 21 -22.02 32.32 0.13
N LYS A 22 -22.93 32.97 -0.62
CA LYS A 22 -22.60 33.75 -1.83
C LYS A 22 -21.97 35.10 -1.52
N ARG A 23 -22.27 35.72 -0.36
CA ARG A 23 -21.76 37.04 0.03
C ARG A 23 -20.32 37.03 0.55
N ILE A 24 -19.89 35.93 1.16
CA ILE A 24 -18.55 35.80 1.77
C ILE A 24 -17.46 35.53 0.71
N LYS A 25 -17.83 35.02 -0.47
CA LYS A 25 -16.89 34.72 -1.56
C LYS A 25 -16.26 35.95 -2.24
N THR A 26 -16.82 37.14 -2.03
CA THR A 26 -16.41 38.36 -2.75
C THR A 26 -15.34 39.19 -2.02
N ALA A 27 -14.99 38.85 -0.78
CA ALA A 27 -14.20 39.73 0.10
C ALA A 27 -12.76 39.28 0.42
N HIS A 28 -12.29 38.15 -0.14
CA HIS A 28 -10.98 37.56 0.23
C HIS A 28 -9.98 37.43 -0.93
N PHE A 29 -10.23 38.09 -2.05
CA PHE A 29 -9.20 38.35 -3.04
C PHE A 29 -8.60 39.71 -2.70
N ASP A 30 -7.51 39.75 -1.94
CA ASP A 30 -6.43 40.76 -2.03
C ASP A 30 -5.44 40.58 -0.86
N ASN A 31 -4.14 40.58 -1.18
CA ASN A 31 -2.95 40.41 -0.32
C ASN A 31 -2.63 38.94 0.07
N GLU A 32 -1.42 38.37 -0.09
CA GLU A 32 -0.07 38.89 0.14
C GLU A 32 1.01 38.06 -0.60
N ASP A 33 2.14 38.72 -0.93
CA ASP A 33 3.38 38.18 -1.50
C ASP A 33 4.59 38.58 -0.61
N ASN A 34 5.66 37.78 -0.69
CA ASN A 34 7.11 38.10 -0.54
C ASN A 34 7.99 37.66 0.65
N ASN A 35 9.22 37.29 0.23
CA ASN A 35 10.53 37.09 0.89
C ASN A 35 10.80 35.73 1.59
N ASN A 36 11.98 35.08 1.51
CA ASN A 36 13.36 35.58 1.37
C ASN A 36 14.35 34.49 0.87
N LYS A 37 15.53 34.88 0.35
CA LYS A 37 16.66 34.04 -0.15
C LYS A 37 17.85 34.02 0.86
N SER A 38 18.62 32.93 0.92
CA SER A 38 20.10 32.96 1.10
C SER A 38 20.78 31.62 0.76
N VAL A 39 22.10 31.67 0.53
CA VAL A 39 23.00 30.77 -0.24
C VAL A 39 24.14 30.25 0.64
N PHE A 40 24.69 29.04 0.41
CA PHE A 40 26.14 28.71 0.52
C PHE A 40 26.50 27.36 -0.17
N LYS A 41 27.73 27.24 -0.72
CA LYS A 41 28.35 26.08 -1.42
C LYS A 41 29.58 25.51 -0.63
N PRO A 42 30.05 24.28 -0.91
CA PRO A 42 31.09 23.54 -0.16
C PRO A 42 32.46 23.41 -0.90
N LEU A 43 33.45 22.80 -0.22
CA LEU A 43 34.87 22.63 -0.61
C LEU A 43 35.27 21.13 -0.66
N ASP A 44 36.08 20.74 -1.66
CA ASP A 44 36.64 19.38 -1.93
C ASP A 44 38.17 19.32 -1.65
N LEU A 45 38.74 18.13 -1.34
CA LEU A 45 40.18 17.81 -1.51
C LEU A 45 40.51 16.28 -1.67
N TYR A 46 41.11 15.93 -2.83
CA TYR A 46 42.32 15.12 -3.17
C TYR A 46 42.54 13.59 -2.90
N ASN A 47 42.76 12.88 -4.03
CA ASN A 47 43.88 12.03 -4.56
C ASN A 47 44.48 10.75 -3.93
N ASP A 48 44.56 9.73 -4.81
CA ASP A 48 45.67 8.87 -5.32
C ASP A 48 46.59 8.00 -4.44
N SER A 49 46.73 6.71 -4.84
CA SER A 49 47.96 6.18 -5.47
C SER A 49 47.97 4.64 -5.70
N GLU A 50 48.40 4.27 -6.91
CA GLU A 50 49.36 3.21 -7.29
C GLU A 50 48.99 1.74 -7.60
N THR A 51 49.54 1.37 -8.76
CA THR A 51 49.58 0.16 -9.56
C THR A 51 50.94 -0.54 -9.41
N SER A 52 50.96 -1.88 -9.40
CA SER A 52 52.17 -2.67 -9.74
C SER A 52 51.82 -4.16 -9.82
N LEU A 53 51.99 -4.79 -10.99
CA LEU A 53 52.31 -6.24 -11.22
C LEU A 53 52.24 -6.71 -12.70
N CYS A 54 52.31 -5.84 -13.70
CA CYS A 54 52.59 -6.23 -15.09
C CYS A 54 54.09 -6.49 -15.30
N ARG A 55 54.61 -7.64 -14.84
CA ARG A 55 55.99 -8.08 -15.15
C ARG A 55 56.12 -9.59 -15.26
N LEU A 56 55.43 -10.24 -16.20
CA LEU A 56 55.76 -11.62 -16.59
C LEU A 56 55.63 -11.95 -18.11
N GLY A 57 55.45 -10.96 -18.99
CA GLY A 57 55.83 -11.10 -20.41
C GLY A 57 55.17 -12.22 -21.23
N VAL A 58 53.93 -12.61 -20.91
CA VAL A 58 53.11 -13.51 -21.74
C VAL A 58 51.75 -12.84 -21.95
N ASP A 59 51.46 -12.40 -23.17
CA ASP A 59 50.13 -11.91 -23.55
C ASP A 59 49.17 -13.09 -23.72
N VAL A 60 48.57 -13.52 -22.61
CA VAL A 60 47.34 -14.32 -22.64
C VAL A 60 46.18 -13.35 -22.51
N VAL A 61 45.39 -13.19 -23.59
CA VAL A 61 44.18 -12.37 -23.58
C VAL A 61 43.18 -12.96 -22.57
N TYR A 62 43.00 -12.23 -21.46
CA TYR A 62 41.97 -12.49 -20.46
C TYR A 62 40.66 -11.86 -20.94
N ILE A 63 39.56 -12.63 -21.03
CA ILE A 63 38.22 -12.03 -21.09
C ILE A 63 37.84 -11.66 -19.66
N ALA A 64 38.31 -10.50 -19.19
CA ALA A 64 37.78 -9.87 -18.00
C ALA A 64 36.54 -9.04 -18.38
N PRO A 65 35.40 -9.18 -17.69
CA PRO A 65 34.39 -8.13 -17.69
C PRO A 65 34.94 -6.95 -16.86
N ASP A 66 35.08 -5.79 -17.51
CA ASP A 66 35.39 -4.44 -17.00
C ASP A 66 36.29 -4.32 -15.75
N PRO A 67 37.57 -3.90 -15.89
CA PRO A 67 38.32 -3.30 -14.81
C PRO A 67 37.91 -1.82 -14.63
N CYS A 68 37.45 -1.52 -13.43
CA CYS A 68 37.21 -0.17 -12.93
C CYS A 68 38.52 0.66 -12.92
N GLY A 69 38.62 1.69 -13.77
CA GLY A 69 39.31 2.96 -13.49
C GLY A 69 40.78 3.12 -13.93
N SER A 70 41.03 4.11 -14.79
CA SER A 70 42.25 4.94 -14.78
C SER A 70 41.89 6.36 -15.20
N GLU A 71 42.19 7.33 -14.32
CA GLU A 71 42.04 8.77 -14.54
C GLU A 71 43.06 9.30 -15.55
N LEU A 72 42.60 10.15 -16.48
CA LEU A 72 43.40 11.18 -17.13
C LEU A 72 42.49 12.40 -17.38
N ASP A 73 42.76 13.49 -16.65
CA ASP A 73 42.24 14.83 -16.91
C ASP A 73 42.99 15.47 -18.10
N HIS A 74 42.25 16.00 -19.09
CA HIS A 74 42.35 17.38 -19.57
C HIS A 74 41.39 17.65 -20.77
N PRO A 75 40.98 18.91 -20.97
CA PRO A 75 39.70 19.30 -21.56
C PRO A 75 39.81 19.58 -23.07
N PRO A 76 38.67 19.79 -23.77
CA PRO A 76 38.71 20.66 -24.93
C PRO A 76 37.71 21.82 -24.84
N ALA A 77 38.28 23.00 -25.08
CA ALA A 77 37.62 24.22 -25.45
C ALA A 77 36.83 24.09 -26.77
N TYR A 78 35.88 25.01 -26.93
CA TYR A 78 35.10 25.31 -28.13
C TYR A 78 35.89 25.27 -29.46
N PRO A 79 35.21 25.06 -30.60
CA PRO A 79 34.90 26.23 -31.41
C PRO A 79 33.52 26.22 -32.11
N ASN A 80 32.90 27.41 -32.09
CA ASN A 80 32.17 28.09 -33.17
C ASN A 80 30.98 27.40 -33.88
N SER A 81 29.80 27.97 -33.61
CA SER A 81 28.70 28.16 -34.58
C SER A 81 29.18 29.06 -35.74
N PRO A 82 28.59 29.00 -36.95
CA PRO A 82 27.31 29.71 -37.15
C PRO A 82 26.29 29.03 -38.10
N ASN A 83 25.02 29.21 -37.73
CA ASN A 83 23.83 29.52 -38.57
C ASN A 83 23.51 28.74 -39.85
N SER A 84 22.31 28.14 -39.89
CA SER A 84 21.13 28.54 -40.73
C SER A 84 20.17 27.33 -40.81
N PHE A 85 18.94 27.42 -40.29
CA PHE A 85 17.68 27.89 -40.91
C PHE A 85 17.05 26.88 -41.88
N ASP A 86 15.75 26.62 -41.63
CA ASP A 86 14.72 25.99 -42.48
C ASP A 86 14.83 24.49 -42.78
N SER A 87 13.78 23.71 -43.05
CA SER A 87 12.33 23.73 -42.78
C SER A 87 11.79 22.41 -43.37
N ASP A 88 10.65 21.93 -42.87
CA ASP A 88 9.65 21.12 -43.58
C ASP A 88 9.88 19.68 -44.09
N SER A 89 8.79 18.92 -43.90
CA SER A 89 8.18 17.94 -44.82
C SER A 89 8.56 16.45 -44.75
N SER A 90 7.60 15.71 -44.18
CA SER A 90 6.84 14.57 -44.75
C SER A 90 7.55 13.49 -45.59
N ASP A 91 7.23 12.25 -45.19
CA ASP A 91 6.83 11.09 -46.01
C ASP A 91 7.73 10.64 -47.17
N SER A 92 8.24 9.41 -47.10
CA SER A 92 7.74 8.29 -47.93
C SER A 92 8.65 7.06 -47.88
N GLU A 93 8.00 5.89 -47.93
CA GLU A 93 8.55 4.56 -48.11
C GLU A 93 9.18 4.38 -49.51
N GLY A 94 10.17 3.50 -49.64
CA GLY A 94 10.70 3.07 -50.95
C GLY A 94 11.92 2.15 -50.86
N ASP A 95 11.73 0.93 -51.35
CA ASP A 95 12.60 -0.26 -51.35
C ASP A 95 13.97 -0.15 -52.09
N SER A 96 14.87 -1.05 -51.65
CA SER A 96 15.92 -1.80 -52.39
C SER A 96 16.90 -1.06 -53.33
N ASP A 97 18.22 -1.18 -53.10
CA ASP A 97 19.08 -2.19 -53.75
C ASP A 97 20.57 -2.03 -53.30
N SER A 98 21.28 -3.14 -53.43
CA SER A 98 22.68 -3.46 -53.22
C SER A 98 23.75 -2.44 -53.68
N GLY A 99 24.80 -2.31 -52.86
CA GLY A 99 26.03 -1.60 -53.22
C GLY A 99 27.12 -1.76 -52.16
N SER A 100 28.07 -2.68 -52.39
CA SER A 100 29.24 -2.84 -51.52
C SER A 100 30.15 -1.63 -51.62
N SER A 101 30.46 -0.99 -50.50
CA SER A 101 31.57 -0.04 -50.39
C SER A 101 32.22 -0.20 -49.03
N SER A 102 33.45 -0.69 -49.07
CA SER A 102 34.41 -0.75 -47.97
C SER A 102 34.64 0.65 -47.40
N GLY A 103 34.10 0.90 -46.22
CA GLY A 103 34.38 2.07 -45.39
C GLY A 103 34.83 1.59 -44.01
N GLU A 104 36.05 1.94 -43.65
CA GLU A 104 36.82 1.50 -42.49
C GLU A 104 36.08 1.68 -41.16
N LEU A 105 35.99 0.61 -40.36
CA LEU A 105 35.48 0.69 -38.99
C LEU A 105 36.57 1.23 -38.04
N PRO A 106 36.25 2.19 -37.16
CA PRO A 106 37.18 2.82 -36.23
C PRO A 106 37.87 1.85 -35.25
N TRP A 107 39.08 2.23 -34.88
CA TRP A 107 40.14 1.68 -34.02
C TRP A 107 39.79 1.04 -32.64
N GLU A 108 38.60 0.47 -32.42
CA GLU A 108 38.19 -0.14 -31.14
C GLU A 108 38.18 -1.69 -31.07
N LEU A 109 38.70 -2.41 -32.08
CA LEU A 109 38.72 -3.88 -32.09
C LEU A 109 40.11 -4.54 -31.96
N SER A 110 41.16 -3.79 -31.64
CA SER A 110 42.54 -4.33 -31.62
C SER A 110 42.93 -5.11 -30.36
N TYR A 111 42.13 -5.11 -29.28
CA TYR A 111 42.49 -5.71 -27.99
C TYR A 111 41.94 -7.12 -27.72
N TYR A 112 41.18 -7.73 -28.64
CA TYR A 112 40.53 -9.02 -28.40
C TYR A 112 40.69 -10.00 -29.56
N ARG A 113 41.92 -10.20 -30.04
CA ARG A 113 42.18 -11.30 -30.99
C ARG A 113 42.44 -12.61 -30.24
N PRO A 114 41.79 -13.73 -30.59
CA PRO A 114 42.20 -15.05 -30.12
C PRO A 114 43.70 -15.29 -30.38
N PRO A 115 44.39 -16.13 -29.59
CA PRO A 115 45.79 -16.45 -29.84
C PRO A 115 45.96 -17.03 -31.25
N THR A 116 47.13 -16.90 -31.87
CA THR A 116 47.41 -17.70 -33.08
C THR A 116 47.66 -19.16 -32.70
N VAL A 117 47.51 -20.09 -33.66
CA VAL A 117 47.84 -21.52 -33.47
C VAL A 117 49.25 -21.69 -32.90
N ALA A 118 50.23 -20.93 -33.41
CA ALA A 118 51.60 -20.94 -32.92
C ALA A 118 51.74 -20.43 -31.48
N GLN A 119 50.99 -19.38 -31.12
CA GLN A 119 50.96 -18.85 -29.75
C GLN A 119 50.34 -19.84 -28.77
N ALA A 120 49.25 -20.50 -29.15
CA ALA A 120 48.60 -21.52 -28.32
C ALA A 120 49.49 -22.75 -28.10
N GLN A 121 50.20 -23.21 -29.14
CA GLN A 121 51.19 -24.30 -29.02
C GLN A 121 52.36 -23.92 -28.10
N THR A 122 52.86 -22.68 -28.20
CA THR A 122 53.93 -22.17 -27.33
C THR A 122 53.49 -22.08 -25.87
N ALA A 123 52.26 -21.61 -25.63
CA ALA A 123 51.69 -21.54 -24.29
C ALA A 123 51.48 -22.94 -23.67
N LEU A 124 51.04 -23.92 -24.46
CA LEU A 124 50.93 -25.33 -24.01
C LEU A 124 52.29 -25.91 -23.62
N ALA A 125 53.33 -25.69 -24.42
CA ALA A 125 54.68 -26.15 -24.11
C ALA A 125 55.23 -25.50 -22.82
N THR A 126 54.95 -24.21 -22.63
CA THR A 126 55.33 -23.47 -21.41
C THR A 126 54.61 -24.03 -20.18
N LEU A 127 53.32 -24.31 -20.30
CA LEU A 127 52.49 -24.87 -19.23
C LEU A 127 52.91 -26.30 -18.88
N ASP A 128 53.26 -27.12 -19.87
CA ASP A 128 53.81 -28.46 -19.64
C ASP A 128 55.15 -28.40 -18.90
N SER A 129 56.05 -27.47 -19.25
CA SER A 129 57.31 -27.22 -18.53
C SER A 129 57.09 -26.71 -17.09
N ALA A 130 56.02 -25.94 -16.88
CA ALA A 130 55.62 -25.48 -15.56
C ALA A 130 55.08 -26.63 -14.69
N ARG A 131 54.36 -27.60 -15.28
CA ARG A 131 53.77 -28.76 -14.60
C ARG A 131 54.75 -29.90 -14.33
N ARG A 132 55.67 -30.15 -15.26
CA ARG A 132 56.54 -31.34 -15.23
C ARG A 132 57.90 -31.06 -15.84
N THR A 133 58.91 -31.77 -15.37
CA THR A 133 60.26 -31.74 -15.91
C THR A 133 60.59 -33.09 -16.53
N GLN A 134 61.14 -33.08 -17.74
CA GLN A 134 61.55 -34.30 -18.43
C GLN A 134 62.85 -34.84 -17.83
N LEU A 135 62.88 -36.13 -17.52
CA LEU A 135 64.05 -36.81 -16.97
C LEU A 135 64.96 -37.32 -18.11
N PRO A 136 66.29 -37.35 -17.91
CA PRO A 136 67.25 -37.85 -18.91
C PRO A 136 67.00 -39.30 -19.35
N SER A 137 66.32 -40.10 -18.51
CA SER A 137 66.01 -41.51 -18.76
C SER A 137 64.76 -41.74 -19.62
N GLY A 138 64.12 -40.70 -20.15
CA GLY A 138 62.86 -40.81 -20.87
C GLY A 138 61.67 -41.03 -19.92
N GLY A 139 61.20 -39.96 -19.29
CA GLY A 139 60.03 -39.94 -18.40
C GLY A 139 59.77 -38.52 -17.87
N TYR A 140 58.70 -38.31 -17.10
CA TYR A 140 58.36 -36.99 -16.54
C TYR A 140 58.26 -37.03 -15.02
N LYS A 141 58.79 -36.01 -14.35
CA LYS A 141 58.56 -35.73 -12.93
C LYS A 141 57.61 -34.53 -12.80
N TYR A 142 56.44 -34.73 -12.21
CA TYR A 142 55.49 -33.65 -11.94
C TYR A 142 55.97 -32.78 -10.78
N LYS A 143 55.80 -31.46 -10.89
CA LYS A 143 56.08 -30.52 -9.81
C LYS A 143 54.94 -30.53 -8.80
N ASP A 144 55.28 -30.35 -7.53
CA ASP A 144 54.32 -30.30 -6.43
C ASP A 144 53.65 -28.92 -6.41
N LEU A 145 52.52 -28.81 -7.14
CA LEU A 145 51.73 -27.59 -7.25
C LEU A 145 50.56 -27.67 -6.25
N ASP A 146 50.23 -26.55 -5.60
CA ASP A 146 49.02 -26.51 -4.77
C ASP A 146 47.78 -26.82 -5.61
N ARG A 147 46.74 -27.35 -4.94
CA ARG A 147 45.51 -27.84 -5.60
C ARG A 147 44.92 -26.80 -6.56
N ILE A 148 44.91 -25.52 -6.15
CA ILE A 148 44.32 -24.44 -6.94
C ILE A 148 45.18 -24.19 -8.19
N THR A 149 46.51 -24.11 -8.06
CA THR A 149 47.41 -23.92 -9.20
C THR A 149 47.38 -25.09 -10.19
N ALA A 150 47.29 -26.34 -9.70
CA ALA A 150 47.17 -27.53 -10.54
C ALA A 150 45.84 -27.57 -11.34
N GLU A 151 44.73 -27.22 -10.70
CA GLU A 151 43.42 -27.11 -11.34
C GLU A 151 43.40 -25.98 -12.38
N ARG A 152 44.03 -24.84 -12.08
CA ARG A 152 44.19 -23.71 -13.01
C ARG A 152 44.96 -24.08 -14.27
N TYR A 153 46.10 -24.76 -14.12
CA TYR A 153 46.89 -25.22 -15.27
C TYR A 153 46.12 -26.21 -16.13
N THR A 154 45.32 -27.09 -15.50
CA THR A 154 44.47 -28.05 -16.21
C THR A 154 43.36 -27.35 -17.01
N ALA A 155 42.71 -26.33 -16.44
CA ALA A 155 41.69 -25.54 -17.14
C ALA A 155 42.26 -24.74 -18.32
N ILE A 156 43.43 -24.12 -18.15
CA ILE A 156 44.12 -23.38 -19.23
C ILE A 156 44.51 -24.35 -20.36
N GLN A 157 45.04 -25.52 -20.03
CA GLN A 157 45.38 -26.55 -21.01
C GLN A 157 44.16 -27.02 -21.81
N ALA A 158 43.02 -27.27 -21.14
CA ALA A 158 41.78 -27.65 -21.81
C ALA A 158 41.29 -26.56 -22.79
N CYS A 159 41.39 -25.29 -22.40
CA CYS A 159 41.01 -24.15 -23.23
C CYS A 159 41.92 -24.02 -24.48
N LEU A 160 43.23 -24.15 -24.32
CA LEU A 160 44.20 -24.08 -25.43
C LEU A 160 44.09 -25.29 -26.38
N ASN A 161 43.84 -26.50 -25.86
CA ASN A 161 43.60 -27.67 -26.71
C ASN A 161 42.32 -27.51 -27.54
N GLN A 162 41.23 -27.03 -26.93
CA GLN A 162 40.00 -26.73 -27.66
C GLN A 162 40.17 -25.61 -28.69
N PHE A 163 41.06 -24.65 -28.43
CA PHE A 163 41.43 -23.63 -29.40
C PHE A 163 42.12 -24.23 -30.63
N LEU A 164 43.09 -25.15 -30.43
CA LEU A 164 43.83 -25.80 -31.51
C LEU A 164 42.99 -26.80 -32.31
N GLU A 165 42.01 -27.44 -31.68
CA GLU A 165 41.12 -28.41 -32.33
C GLU A 165 39.96 -27.75 -33.11
N ALA A 166 39.69 -26.47 -32.88
CA ALA A 166 38.53 -25.78 -33.44
C ALA A 166 38.87 -24.99 -34.71
N GLU A 167 38.75 -25.61 -35.90
CA GLU A 167 38.50 -24.85 -37.13
C GLU A 167 37.19 -25.27 -37.83
N PRO A 168 36.40 -24.33 -38.42
CA PRO A 168 36.44 -22.87 -38.32
C PRO A 168 35.10 -22.34 -37.79
N LYS A 169 34.99 -22.12 -36.46
CA LYS A 169 33.97 -21.27 -35.79
C LYS A 169 34.23 -21.31 -34.28
N GLY A 170 35.04 -20.37 -33.78
CA GLY A 170 35.50 -20.24 -32.39
C GLY A 170 34.45 -20.06 -31.27
N LYS A 171 33.19 -20.48 -31.49
CA LYS A 171 32.12 -20.46 -30.48
C LYS A 171 32.41 -21.39 -29.29
N LYS A 172 33.05 -22.54 -29.51
CA LYS A 172 33.41 -23.49 -28.43
C LYS A 172 34.51 -22.93 -27.51
N PHE A 173 35.52 -22.27 -28.08
CA PHE A 173 36.61 -21.62 -27.33
C PHE A 173 36.09 -20.48 -26.43
N ILE A 174 35.22 -19.60 -26.94
CA ILE A 174 34.67 -18.50 -26.14
C ILE A 174 33.86 -19.02 -24.95
N GLN A 175 33.07 -20.10 -25.13
CA GLN A 175 32.29 -20.68 -24.05
C GLN A 175 33.20 -21.35 -23.00
N ALA A 176 34.19 -22.12 -23.43
CA ALA A 176 35.15 -22.75 -22.52
C ALA A 176 36.02 -21.74 -21.77
N SER A 177 36.38 -20.62 -22.42
CA SER A 177 37.05 -19.49 -21.78
C SER A 177 36.17 -18.83 -20.72
N LYS A 178 34.87 -18.63 -21.00
CA LYS A 178 33.90 -18.11 -20.03
C LYS A 178 33.69 -19.06 -18.85
N ASP A 179 33.63 -20.37 -19.09
CA ASP A 179 33.44 -21.37 -18.04
C ASP A 179 34.69 -21.51 -17.17
N ALA A 180 35.89 -21.43 -17.78
CA ALA A 180 37.13 -21.31 -17.04
C ALA A 180 37.13 -20.05 -16.18
N ALA A 181 36.75 -18.88 -16.73
CA ALA A 181 36.72 -17.58 -16.04
C ALA A 181 35.75 -17.52 -14.84
N ARG A 182 34.65 -18.28 -14.85
CA ARG A 182 33.67 -18.33 -13.75
C ARG A 182 34.27 -18.78 -12.40
N TRP A 183 35.28 -19.65 -12.41
CA TRP A 183 35.93 -20.14 -11.19
C TRP A 183 36.93 -19.15 -10.55
N TRP A 184 37.29 -18.06 -11.23
CA TRP A 184 38.32 -17.14 -10.75
C TRP A 184 37.79 -16.05 -9.82
N ASN A 185 36.46 -15.90 -9.69
CA ASN A 185 35.81 -14.77 -9.01
C ASN A 185 34.59 -15.17 -8.16
N VAL A 186 34.66 -16.29 -7.43
CA VAL A 186 33.63 -16.62 -6.43
C VAL A 186 33.86 -15.71 -5.22
N SER A 187 32.98 -14.74 -5.03
CA SER A 187 33.04 -13.82 -3.89
C SER A 187 32.86 -14.60 -2.59
N THR A 188 33.56 -14.24 -1.50
CA THR A 188 33.34 -14.86 -0.17
C THR A 188 31.88 -14.76 0.31
N LEU A 189 31.12 -13.79 -0.20
CA LEU A 189 29.66 -13.72 0.00
C LEU A 189 28.87 -14.91 -0.57
N GLU A 190 29.42 -15.64 -1.55
CA GLU A 190 28.78 -16.83 -2.15
C GLU A 190 28.90 -18.05 -1.23
N ASP A 191 29.67 -17.95 -0.15
CA ASP A 191 29.61 -18.87 0.98
C ASP A 191 28.32 -18.63 1.79
N GLU A 192 27.50 -19.67 1.91
CA GLU A 192 26.19 -19.60 2.58
C GLU A 192 26.31 -19.26 4.07
N ASP A 193 27.39 -19.69 4.74
CA ASP A 193 27.60 -19.44 6.16
C ASP A 193 27.96 -17.96 6.39
N VAL A 194 28.82 -17.41 5.53
CA VAL A 194 29.17 -15.97 5.54
C VAL A 194 27.95 -15.11 5.23
N SER A 195 27.18 -15.46 4.20
CA SER A 195 25.96 -14.74 3.81
C SER A 195 24.90 -14.76 4.91
N SER A 196 24.71 -15.91 5.55
CA SER A 196 23.74 -16.09 6.64
C SER A 196 24.16 -15.34 7.91
N ALA A 197 25.44 -15.37 8.26
CA ALA A 197 25.99 -14.64 9.40
C ALA A 197 25.82 -13.11 9.26
N ILE A 198 26.09 -12.57 8.06
CA ILE A 198 25.87 -11.15 7.76
C ILE A 198 24.39 -10.78 7.90
N ARG A 199 23.47 -11.58 7.35
CA ARG A 199 22.02 -11.32 7.47
C ARG A 199 21.57 -11.31 8.93
N LEU A 200 22.00 -12.28 9.73
CA LEU A 200 21.64 -12.37 11.15
C LEU A 200 22.21 -11.19 11.95
N HIS A 201 23.44 -10.76 11.65
CA HIS A 201 24.04 -9.60 12.29
C HIS A 201 23.25 -8.32 11.98
N LEU A 202 22.91 -8.08 10.72
CA LEU A 202 22.13 -6.91 10.31
C LEU A 202 20.72 -6.89 10.91
N GLN A 203 20.08 -8.05 11.07
CA GLN A 203 18.81 -8.16 11.80
C GLN A 203 18.93 -7.70 13.26
N LYS A 204 20.04 -8.04 13.93
CA LYS A 204 20.31 -7.62 15.31
C LYS A 204 20.69 -6.13 15.41
N ALA A 205 21.46 -5.62 14.46
CA ALA A 205 21.87 -4.21 14.41
C ALA A 205 20.70 -3.25 14.13
N GLY A 206 19.62 -3.75 13.49
CA GLY A 206 18.35 -3.06 13.37
C GLY A 206 18.24 -2.15 12.14
N LYS A 207 17.23 -1.26 12.13
CA LYS A 207 16.77 -0.54 10.93
C LYS A 207 17.80 0.40 10.27
N LEU A 208 18.81 0.82 11.03
CA LEU A 208 19.84 1.76 10.57
C LEU A 208 21.16 1.06 10.21
N ALA A 209 21.19 -0.28 10.25
CA ALA A 209 22.38 -1.05 9.92
C ALA A 209 22.82 -0.76 8.48
N GLY A 210 24.09 -0.40 8.32
CA GLY A 210 24.71 -0.01 7.08
C GLY A 210 25.92 -0.87 6.74
N ALA A 211 26.65 -0.46 5.69
CA ALA A 211 27.83 -1.18 5.23
C ALA A 211 28.95 -1.21 6.27
N GLN A 212 29.03 -0.22 7.17
CA GLN A 212 30.03 -0.17 8.22
C GLN A 212 29.81 -1.27 9.26
N ASP A 213 28.55 -1.57 9.62
CA ASP A 213 28.22 -2.66 10.55
C ASP A 213 28.69 -4.03 10.02
N VAL A 214 28.62 -4.24 8.70
CA VAL A 214 29.17 -5.44 8.05
C VAL A 214 30.70 -5.47 8.13
N VAL A 215 31.36 -4.32 7.91
CA VAL A 215 32.83 -4.23 8.03
C VAL A 215 33.26 -4.53 9.45
N ASP A 216 32.56 -3.98 10.45
CA ASP A 216 32.92 -4.13 11.86
C ASP A 216 32.65 -5.56 12.35
N PHE A 217 31.50 -6.15 11.99
CA PHE A 217 31.19 -7.55 12.25
C PHE A 217 32.23 -8.51 11.66
N LEU A 218 32.58 -8.31 10.39
CA LEU A 218 33.59 -9.11 9.71
C LEU A 218 35.01 -8.60 9.98
N SER A 219 35.22 -7.76 10.99
CA SER A 219 36.54 -7.43 11.55
C SER A 219 36.74 -8.06 12.93
N ASP A 220 35.72 -8.72 13.49
CA ASP A 220 35.81 -9.40 14.77
C ASP A 220 36.69 -10.67 14.66
N PRO A 221 37.77 -10.78 15.47
CA PRO A 221 38.66 -11.94 15.44
C PRO A 221 37.99 -13.29 15.69
N GLU A 222 36.90 -13.34 16.44
CA GLU A 222 36.16 -14.58 16.69
C GLU A 222 35.29 -14.98 15.49
N VAL A 223 34.78 -13.99 14.76
CA VAL A 223 34.05 -14.20 13.49
C VAL A 223 35.01 -14.67 12.39
N TRP A 224 36.24 -14.14 12.35
CA TRP A 224 37.28 -14.58 11.41
C TRP A 224 37.62 -16.05 11.54
N LYS A 225 37.80 -16.53 12.78
CA LYS A 225 38.09 -17.94 13.05
C LYS A 225 36.94 -18.85 12.66
N THR A 226 35.70 -18.38 12.87
CA THR A 226 34.49 -19.18 12.63
C THR A 226 34.16 -19.28 11.14
N LEU A 227 34.40 -18.23 10.36
CA LEU A 227 34.01 -18.12 8.94
C LEU A 227 35.19 -18.22 7.95
N ASP A 228 36.39 -18.60 8.40
CA ASP A 228 37.66 -18.65 7.61
C ASP A 228 37.93 -17.38 6.78
N ILE A 229 37.62 -16.20 7.35
CA ILE A 229 37.82 -14.91 6.66
C ILE A 229 39.27 -14.46 6.84
N LYS A 230 40.01 -14.40 5.72
CA LYS A 230 41.46 -14.18 5.73
C LYS A 230 41.88 -12.70 5.76
N LYS A 231 40.96 -11.79 5.42
CA LYS A 231 41.25 -10.35 5.31
C LYS A 231 40.02 -9.52 5.67
N LYS A 232 40.28 -8.37 6.30
CA LYS A 232 39.28 -7.31 6.49
C LYS A 232 38.77 -6.84 5.13
N ILE A 233 37.45 -6.75 4.99
CA ILE A 233 36.82 -6.21 3.80
C ILE A 233 36.76 -4.68 3.85
N SER A 234 36.76 -4.03 2.68
CA SER A 234 36.57 -2.59 2.59
C SER A 234 35.09 -2.20 2.66
N LEU A 235 34.80 -0.94 3.02
CA LEU A 235 33.45 -0.40 3.02
C LEU A 235 32.77 -0.55 1.65
N ARG A 236 33.50 -0.32 0.56
CA ARG A 236 33.00 -0.51 -0.82
C ARG A 236 32.64 -1.97 -1.11
N THR A 237 33.38 -2.92 -0.54
CA THR A 237 33.07 -4.36 -0.65
C THR A 237 31.79 -4.70 0.10
N ALA A 238 31.65 -4.21 1.34
CA ALA A 238 30.44 -4.37 2.14
C ALA A 238 29.19 -3.77 1.45
N GLN A 239 29.31 -2.58 0.84
CA GLN A 239 28.23 -1.97 0.06
C GLN A 239 27.79 -2.85 -1.13
N ARG A 240 28.75 -3.40 -1.89
CA ARG A 240 28.47 -4.33 -2.99
C ARG A 240 27.82 -5.62 -2.48
N TRP A 241 28.26 -6.11 -1.33
CA TRP A 241 27.72 -7.32 -0.72
C TRP A 241 26.28 -7.13 -0.24
N LEU A 242 25.98 -6.01 0.40
CA LEU A 242 24.61 -5.65 0.78
C LEU A 242 23.68 -5.64 -0.45
N SER A 243 24.08 -4.97 -1.53
CA SER A 243 23.30 -4.95 -2.77
C SER A 243 23.10 -6.35 -3.37
N ARG A 244 24.16 -7.19 -3.40
CA ARG A 244 24.07 -8.58 -3.89
C ARG A 244 23.24 -9.49 -2.99
N ALA A 245 23.21 -9.22 -1.68
CA ALA A 245 22.40 -9.94 -0.70
C ALA A 245 20.93 -9.46 -0.66
N GLY A 246 20.53 -8.52 -1.53
CA GLY A 246 19.16 -8.04 -1.68
C GLY A 246 18.82 -6.81 -0.82
N PHE A 247 19.79 -6.23 -0.12
CA PHE A 247 19.58 -5.00 0.66
C PHE A 247 19.64 -3.77 -0.26
N SER A 248 18.86 -2.75 0.07
CA SER A 248 18.88 -1.46 -0.63
C SER A 248 18.68 -0.34 0.38
N TRP A 249 19.57 0.66 0.37
CA TRP A 249 19.37 1.87 1.16
C TRP A 249 18.30 2.74 0.50
N ARG A 250 17.14 2.86 1.13
CA ARG A 250 16.00 3.64 0.63
C ARG A 250 15.32 4.33 1.81
N SER A 251 14.55 5.37 1.54
CA SER A 251 13.62 5.90 2.54
C SER A 251 12.67 4.79 2.99
N GLU A 252 12.38 4.72 4.29
CA GLU A 252 11.47 3.72 4.85
C GLU A 252 10.14 3.78 4.08
N PRO A 253 9.67 2.66 3.49
CA PRO A 253 8.40 2.63 2.84
C PRO A 253 7.31 2.88 3.88
N VAL A 254 6.59 3.98 3.75
CA VAL A 254 5.41 4.26 4.60
C VAL A 254 4.31 3.31 4.15
N GLY A 255 4.07 2.27 4.94
CA GLY A 255 3.05 1.25 4.70
C GLY A 255 1.69 1.60 5.30
N GLN A 256 0.72 0.73 5.07
CA GLN A 256 -0.62 0.77 5.67
C GLN A 256 -0.51 0.67 7.20
N TYR A 257 -1.35 1.40 7.95
CA TYR A 257 -1.40 1.31 9.42
C TYR A 257 -1.81 -0.11 9.83
N PHE A 258 -0.85 -0.88 10.35
CA PHE A 258 -1.05 -2.28 10.75
C PHE A 258 -1.29 -2.44 12.26
N ASP A 259 -1.22 -1.35 13.02
CA ASP A 259 -1.45 -1.38 14.46
C ASP A 259 -2.93 -1.69 14.75
N GLY A 260 -3.18 -2.68 15.61
CA GLY A 260 -4.52 -3.11 16.00
C GLY A 260 -5.21 -4.17 15.14
N HIS A 261 -4.61 -4.62 14.02
CA HIS A 261 -5.19 -5.65 13.14
C HIS A 261 -5.57 -6.94 13.88
N GLU A 262 -4.70 -7.38 14.80
CA GLU A 262 -4.87 -8.64 15.55
C GLU A 262 -5.32 -8.41 17.00
N GLN A 263 -5.90 -7.24 17.30
CA GLN A 263 -6.58 -7.04 18.59
C GLN A 263 -7.78 -7.98 18.70
N GLN A 264 -8.00 -8.55 19.89
CA GLN A 264 -8.97 -9.62 20.09
C GLN A 264 -10.40 -9.23 19.67
N ASP A 265 -10.87 -8.02 20.02
CA ASP A 265 -12.19 -7.53 19.64
C ASP A 265 -12.31 -7.26 18.13
N VAL A 266 -11.22 -6.81 17.49
CA VAL A 266 -11.14 -6.59 16.05
C VAL A 266 -11.20 -7.91 15.29
N VAL A 267 -10.42 -8.91 15.70
CA VAL A 267 -10.43 -10.26 15.12
C VAL A 267 -11.77 -10.94 15.35
N GLU A 268 -12.35 -10.78 16.53
CA GLU A 268 -13.68 -11.31 16.84
C GLU A 268 -14.75 -10.72 15.91
N TYR A 269 -14.77 -9.40 15.72
CA TYR A 269 -15.68 -8.76 14.78
C TYR A 269 -15.43 -9.21 13.33
N ARG A 270 -14.16 -9.25 12.90
CA ARG A 270 -13.75 -9.73 11.57
C ARG A 270 -14.31 -11.13 11.31
N GLN A 271 -14.04 -12.07 12.20
CA GLN A 271 -14.34 -13.49 12.00
C GLN A 271 -15.78 -13.88 12.31
N LYS A 272 -16.44 -13.22 13.27
CA LYS A 272 -17.81 -13.58 13.67
C LYS A 272 -18.89 -12.73 13.00
N VAL A 273 -18.55 -11.56 12.46
CA VAL A 273 -19.52 -10.63 11.89
C VAL A 273 -19.25 -10.35 10.41
N TYR A 274 -18.09 -9.77 10.09
CA TYR A 274 -17.87 -9.21 8.75
C TYR A 274 -17.61 -10.27 7.67
N ILE A 275 -16.72 -11.23 7.92
CA ILE A 275 -16.44 -12.32 6.98
C ILE A 275 -17.68 -13.21 6.75
N PRO A 276 -18.42 -13.64 7.79
CA PRO A 276 -19.68 -14.35 7.60
C PRO A 276 -20.74 -13.56 6.82
N PHE A 277 -20.82 -12.24 7.03
CA PHE A 277 -21.67 -11.36 6.22
C PHE A 277 -21.30 -11.42 4.74
N LEU A 278 -20.01 -11.29 4.39
CA LEU A 278 -19.56 -11.35 3.01
C LEU A 278 -19.91 -12.69 2.35
N LYS A 279 -19.68 -13.80 3.06
CA LYS A 279 -20.05 -15.16 2.59
C LYS A 279 -21.54 -15.30 2.33
N LYS A 280 -22.38 -14.79 3.24
CA LYS A 280 -23.84 -14.88 3.13
C LYS A 280 -24.38 -14.23 1.85
N ILE A 281 -23.76 -13.13 1.42
CA ILE A 281 -24.21 -12.37 0.24
C ILE A 281 -23.46 -12.73 -1.04
N GLU A 282 -22.36 -13.47 -0.95
CA GLU A 282 -21.42 -13.76 -2.04
C GLU A 282 -22.13 -14.22 -3.33
N ARG A 283 -23.01 -15.22 -3.23
CA ARG A 283 -23.74 -15.78 -4.38
C ARG A 283 -24.62 -14.75 -5.12
N ARG A 284 -24.97 -13.64 -4.48
CA ARG A 284 -25.81 -12.58 -5.05
C ARG A 284 -24.97 -11.42 -5.59
N ARG A 285 -23.65 -11.49 -5.55
CA ARG A 285 -22.77 -10.45 -6.08
C ARG A 285 -22.00 -10.96 -7.28
N ILE A 286 -21.59 -10.03 -8.14
CA ILE A 286 -20.56 -10.29 -9.14
C ILE A 286 -19.21 -10.25 -8.41
N ILE A 287 -18.45 -11.34 -8.50
CA ILE A 287 -17.09 -11.42 -7.98
C ILE A 287 -16.13 -11.30 -9.16
N TYR A 288 -15.12 -10.45 -9.02
CA TYR A 288 -14.11 -10.22 -10.04
C TYR A 288 -12.81 -10.95 -9.68
N ASN A 289 -12.13 -11.47 -10.70
CA ASN A 289 -10.81 -12.07 -10.56
C ASN A 289 -9.68 -11.01 -10.65
N ARG A 290 -8.42 -11.45 -10.53
CA ARG A 290 -7.23 -10.56 -10.57
C ARG A 290 -7.11 -9.71 -11.82
N ASP A 291 -7.72 -10.14 -12.92
CA ASP A 291 -7.67 -9.46 -14.21
C ASP A 291 -8.83 -8.45 -14.36
N GLY A 292 -9.72 -8.36 -13.37
CA GLY A 292 -10.85 -7.45 -13.35
C GLY A 292 -12.03 -7.91 -14.21
N VAL A 293 -12.06 -9.20 -14.55
CA VAL A 293 -13.18 -9.88 -15.23
C VAL A 293 -13.95 -10.72 -14.21
N GLU A 294 -15.23 -10.99 -14.50
CA GLU A 294 -16.06 -11.84 -13.64
C GLU A 294 -15.39 -13.20 -13.43
N ASP A 295 -15.36 -13.66 -12.19
CA ASP A 295 -14.72 -14.91 -11.81
C ASP A 295 -15.61 -16.09 -12.23
N PRO A 296 -15.19 -16.91 -13.22
CA PRO A 296 -15.99 -18.03 -13.69
C PRO A 296 -16.19 -19.11 -12.62
N THR A 297 -15.34 -19.15 -11.58
CA THR A 297 -15.46 -20.09 -10.45
C THR A 297 -16.48 -19.63 -9.41
N ARG A 298 -16.84 -18.34 -9.41
CA ARG A 298 -17.79 -17.73 -8.46
C ARG A 298 -18.90 -16.99 -9.21
N PRO A 299 -19.70 -17.70 -10.04
CA PRO A 299 -20.73 -17.06 -10.84
C PRO A 299 -21.87 -16.54 -9.96
N LEU A 300 -22.52 -15.48 -10.42
CA LEU A 300 -23.73 -14.97 -9.82
C LEU A 300 -24.84 -16.04 -9.83
N ARG A 301 -25.37 -16.40 -8.66
CA ARG A 301 -26.44 -17.40 -8.49
C ARG A 301 -27.60 -16.84 -7.66
N LEU A 302 -28.65 -16.45 -8.37
CA LEU A 302 -29.86 -15.89 -7.78
C LEU A 302 -30.94 -16.95 -7.61
N LEU A 303 -31.61 -16.93 -6.45
CA LEU A 303 -32.88 -17.64 -6.30
C LEU A 303 -34.01 -16.84 -6.95
N PRO A 304 -35.11 -17.50 -7.33
CA PRO A 304 -36.30 -16.82 -7.85
C PRO A 304 -36.72 -15.64 -6.96
N GLY A 305 -36.98 -14.48 -7.57
CA GLY A 305 -37.40 -13.25 -6.89
C GLY A 305 -36.31 -12.51 -6.12
N LYS A 306 -35.05 -12.95 -6.13
CA LYS A 306 -33.92 -12.22 -5.52
C LYS A 306 -33.18 -11.37 -6.55
N LYS A 307 -32.84 -10.14 -6.16
CA LYS A 307 -32.01 -9.20 -6.93
C LYS A 307 -30.50 -9.42 -6.67
N PRO A 308 -29.61 -9.14 -7.63
CA PRO A 308 -28.18 -9.03 -7.35
C PRO A 308 -27.90 -7.92 -6.32
N ILE A 309 -26.82 -8.06 -5.57
CA ILE A 309 -26.37 -7.11 -4.54
C ILE A 309 -25.20 -6.28 -5.08
N ILE A 310 -25.28 -4.96 -4.88
CA ILE A 310 -24.17 -4.02 -5.08
C ILE A 310 -23.70 -3.53 -3.71
N LEU A 311 -22.39 -3.68 -3.45
CA LEU A 311 -21.72 -3.07 -2.31
C LEU A 311 -21.17 -1.71 -2.72
N TRP A 312 -21.62 -0.67 -2.04
CA TRP A 312 -21.10 0.69 -2.17
C TRP A 312 -20.14 0.97 -1.02
N PHE A 313 -18.84 0.95 -1.30
CA PHE A 313 -17.81 1.30 -0.33
C PHE A 313 -17.72 2.82 -0.22
N HIS A 314 -17.83 3.33 1.00
CA HIS A 314 -17.67 4.72 1.37
C HIS A 314 -16.36 4.92 2.12
N ASP A 315 -15.74 6.09 1.91
CA ASP A 315 -14.61 6.56 2.68
C ASP A 315 -14.38 8.07 2.42
N GLU A 316 -13.59 8.71 3.27
CA GLU A 316 -13.12 10.08 3.12
C GLU A 316 -11.63 10.19 2.82
N THR A 317 -11.28 11.12 1.93
CA THR A 317 -9.88 11.40 1.61
C THR A 317 -9.60 12.90 1.56
N ILE A 318 -8.37 13.28 1.95
CA ILE A 318 -7.91 14.67 1.88
C ILE A 318 -6.90 14.83 0.74
N PHE A 319 -7.13 15.83 -0.11
CA PHE A 319 -6.19 16.35 -1.10
C PHE A 319 -5.54 17.62 -0.57
N TYR A 320 -4.22 17.69 -0.68
CA TYR A 320 -3.44 18.84 -0.25
C TYR A 320 -2.88 19.61 -1.44
N ALA A 321 -2.92 20.94 -1.36
CA ALA A 321 -2.43 21.82 -2.42
C ALA A 321 -0.96 21.57 -2.79
N ASN A 322 -0.14 21.15 -1.83
CA ASN A 322 1.29 20.88 -2.05
C ASN A 322 1.62 19.39 -2.20
N ASP A 323 0.63 18.47 -2.21
CA ASP A 323 0.89 17.05 -2.52
C ASP A 323 1.19 16.89 -4.02
N ARG A 324 2.48 16.87 -4.36
CA ARG A 324 3.01 16.88 -5.72
C ARG A 324 4.09 15.84 -5.92
N ARG A 325 4.33 15.47 -7.17
CA ARG A 325 5.45 14.59 -7.54
C ARG A 325 6.77 15.21 -7.08
N LYS A 326 7.46 14.51 -6.17
CA LYS A 326 8.74 14.97 -5.58
C LYS A 326 9.97 14.43 -6.31
N VAL A 327 9.80 13.40 -7.14
CA VAL A 327 10.89 12.73 -7.86
C VAL A 327 10.80 13.05 -9.34
N ARG A 328 11.89 13.55 -9.92
CA ARG A 328 12.05 13.82 -11.35
C ARG A 328 13.52 13.72 -11.75
N TRP A 329 13.77 13.63 -13.04
CA TRP A 329 15.10 13.85 -13.60
C TRP A 329 15.48 15.33 -13.48
N VAL A 330 16.71 15.60 -13.04
CA VAL A 330 17.26 16.94 -12.81
C VAL A 330 18.57 17.02 -13.60
N PHE A 331 18.75 18.08 -14.38
CA PHE A 331 20.01 18.31 -15.09
C PHE A 331 21.10 18.74 -14.09
N VAL A 332 22.36 18.33 -14.31
CA VAL A 332 23.47 18.57 -13.37
C VAL A 332 23.70 20.05 -13.02
N GLY A 333 23.34 20.97 -13.93
CA GLY A 333 23.44 22.42 -13.73
C GLY A 333 22.20 23.10 -13.14
N GLU A 334 21.11 22.36 -12.89
CA GLU A 334 19.88 22.94 -12.38
C GLU A 334 20.01 23.28 -10.88
N SER A 335 19.68 24.52 -10.51
CA SER A 335 19.70 24.95 -9.11
C SER A 335 18.45 24.48 -8.36
N PRO A 336 18.55 24.05 -7.09
CA PRO A 336 17.40 23.66 -6.29
C PRO A 336 16.40 24.81 -6.13
N VAL A 337 15.12 24.53 -6.35
CA VAL A 337 14.03 25.49 -6.07
C VAL A 337 13.43 25.17 -4.70
N PRO A 338 13.28 26.16 -3.79
CA PRO A 338 12.64 25.92 -2.50
C PRO A 338 11.21 25.40 -2.64
N HIS A 339 10.87 24.34 -1.91
CA HIS A 339 9.50 23.87 -1.79
C HIS A 339 8.71 24.76 -0.82
N LYS A 340 7.43 25.02 -1.13
CA LYS A 340 6.53 25.68 -0.19
C LYS A 340 6.40 24.83 1.08
N LYS A 341 6.55 25.46 2.24
CA LYS A 341 6.48 24.79 3.55
C LYS A 341 5.05 24.33 3.83
N GLY A 342 4.90 23.12 4.38
CA GLY A 342 3.62 22.54 4.77
C GLY A 342 2.79 22.00 3.60
N GLU A 343 1.64 21.43 3.91
CA GLU A 343 0.77 20.75 2.94
C GLU A 343 -0.11 21.72 2.13
N GLY A 344 -0.20 22.98 2.57
CA GLY A 344 -1.03 24.00 1.95
C GLY A 344 -2.53 23.81 2.25
N CYS A 345 -3.39 24.35 1.39
CA CYS A 345 -4.84 24.19 1.55
C CYS A 345 -5.25 22.73 1.38
N SER A 346 -6.16 22.26 2.24
CA SER A 346 -6.71 20.91 2.23
C SER A 346 -8.14 20.89 1.70
N LEU A 347 -8.46 19.92 0.84
CA LEU A 347 -9.81 19.62 0.38
C LEU A 347 -10.16 18.20 0.81
N MET A 348 -11.21 18.06 1.61
CA MET A 348 -11.79 16.77 1.95
C MET A 348 -12.83 16.38 0.90
N VAL A 349 -12.81 15.10 0.51
CA VAL A 349 -13.79 14.48 -0.38
C VAL A 349 -14.31 13.21 0.28
N ALA A 350 -15.63 13.03 0.30
CA ALA A 350 -16.29 11.79 0.68
C ALA A 350 -17.13 11.30 -0.51
N ASP A 351 -17.10 10.02 -0.84
CA ASP A 351 -17.84 9.46 -1.98
C ASP A 351 -18.10 7.96 -1.81
N PHE A 352 -18.87 7.37 -2.72
CA PHE A 352 -19.13 5.95 -2.78
C PHE A 352 -18.63 5.33 -4.07
N VAL A 353 -18.04 4.14 -4.00
CA VAL A 353 -17.58 3.38 -5.17
C VAL A 353 -18.07 1.93 -5.11
N CYS A 354 -18.37 1.35 -6.27
CA CYS A 354 -18.56 -0.09 -6.41
C CYS A 354 -17.78 -0.63 -7.61
N ALA A 355 -17.58 -1.95 -7.65
CA ALA A 355 -16.85 -2.61 -8.74
C ALA A 355 -17.61 -2.62 -10.07
N GLU A 356 -18.94 -2.49 -10.02
CA GLU A 356 -19.80 -2.58 -11.21
C GLU A 356 -19.80 -1.27 -12.00
N PHE A 357 -20.07 -0.17 -11.29
CA PHE A 357 -20.32 1.16 -11.89
C PHE A 357 -19.22 2.17 -11.62
N GLY A 358 -18.26 1.86 -10.73
CA GLY A 358 -17.29 2.83 -10.23
C GLY A 358 -17.94 3.79 -9.25
N TRP A 359 -17.68 5.10 -9.39
CA TRP A 359 -18.26 6.12 -8.51
C TRP A 359 -19.79 6.13 -8.60
N LEU A 360 -20.47 6.35 -7.47
CA LEU A 360 -21.93 6.45 -7.43
C LEU A 360 -22.41 7.72 -8.16
N ARG A 361 -22.90 7.54 -9.39
CA ARG A 361 -23.41 8.59 -10.25
C ARG A 361 -24.77 8.23 -10.81
N GLY A 362 -25.66 9.21 -10.89
CA GLY A 362 -26.85 9.13 -11.72
C GLY A 362 -26.54 9.50 -13.17
N PRO A 363 -27.35 9.05 -14.13
CA PRO A 363 -27.16 9.31 -15.55
C PRO A 363 -27.28 10.79 -15.93
N ASN A 364 -27.92 11.62 -15.10
CA ASN A 364 -28.11 13.05 -15.35
C ASN A 364 -27.08 13.94 -14.61
N GLY A 365 -26.01 13.32 -14.08
CA GLY A 365 -24.98 14.02 -13.32
C GLY A 365 -25.26 14.11 -11.82
N GLU A 366 -26.27 13.38 -11.31
CA GLU A 366 -26.48 13.23 -9.87
C GLU A 366 -25.26 12.56 -9.22
N SER A 367 -24.93 12.98 -8.00
CA SER A 367 -23.76 12.50 -7.28
C SER A 367 -23.97 12.65 -5.79
N ALA A 368 -23.65 11.61 -5.03
CA ALA A 368 -23.58 11.67 -3.57
C ALA A 368 -22.21 12.19 -3.06
N ARG A 369 -21.27 12.53 -3.94
CA ARG A 369 -19.95 13.08 -3.56
C ARG A 369 -20.09 14.36 -2.76
N VAL A 370 -19.46 14.40 -1.59
CA VAL A 370 -19.30 15.61 -0.78
C VAL A 370 -17.89 16.13 -0.95
N THR A 371 -17.76 17.43 -1.14
CA THR A 371 -16.46 18.14 -1.14
C THR A 371 -16.53 19.28 -0.16
N MET A 372 -15.55 19.40 0.74
CA MET A 372 -15.51 20.50 1.69
C MET A 372 -14.08 20.89 2.07
N PHE A 373 -13.87 22.17 2.39
CA PHE A 373 -12.63 22.64 2.98
C PHE A 373 -12.74 22.56 4.50
N PRO A 374 -12.04 21.62 5.16
CA PRO A 374 -12.18 21.43 6.60
C PRO A 374 -11.58 22.59 7.40
N GLY A 375 -12.23 22.92 8.52
CA GLY A 375 -11.80 23.95 9.47
C GLY A 375 -12.97 24.78 10.02
N GLY A 376 -12.83 25.27 11.27
CA GLY A 376 -13.85 26.09 11.93
C GLY A 376 -14.21 27.36 11.15
N ASP A 377 -13.19 28.01 10.58
CA ASP A 377 -13.35 29.21 9.74
C ASP A 377 -13.64 28.90 8.26
N LYS A 378 -13.94 27.64 7.93
CA LYS A 378 -14.23 27.17 6.56
C LYS A 378 -15.59 26.49 6.48
N ASP A 379 -15.69 25.29 5.90
CA ASP A 379 -16.94 24.56 5.72
C ASP A 379 -17.33 23.73 6.96
N GLY A 380 -16.57 23.83 8.06
CA GLY A 380 -16.75 23.05 9.29
C GLY A 380 -16.12 21.66 9.22
N TRP A 381 -16.73 20.70 9.92
CA TRP A 381 -16.29 19.30 9.99
C TRP A 381 -17.33 18.36 9.36
N PHE A 382 -16.89 17.18 8.91
CA PHE A 382 -17.77 16.15 8.37
C PHE A 382 -18.41 15.36 9.52
N THR A 383 -19.52 15.87 10.04
CA THR A 383 -20.23 15.32 11.21
C THR A 383 -21.09 14.12 10.84
N ASN A 384 -21.50 13.32 11.83
CA ASN A 384 -22.46 12.21 11.63
C ASN A 384 -23.73 12.66 10.86
N ASP A 385 -24.29 13.82 11.19
CA ASP A 385 -25.45 14.37 10.46
C ASP A 385 -25.16 14.56 8.96
N ARG A 386 -23.93 14.97 8.59
CA ARG A 386 -23.54 15.10 7.18
C ARG A 386 -23.33 13.76 6.50
N VAL A 387 -22.85 12.75 7.24
CA VAL A 387 -22.73 11.37 6.76
C VAL A 387 -24.12 10.79 6.47
N ILE A 388 -25.09 11.00 7.37
CA ILE A 388 -26.47 10.57 7.17
C ILE A 388 -27.11 11.27 5.96
N LEU A 389 -26.94 12.59 5.83
CA LEU A 389 -27.41 13.33 4.65
C LEU A 389 -26.79 12.80 3.34
N GLN A 390 -25.50 12.45 3.37
CA GLN A 390 -24.84 11.86 2.21
C GLN A 390 -25.42 10.47 1.86
N LEU A 391 -25.74 9.66 2.87
CA LEU A 391 -26.41 8.37 2.69
C LEU A 391 -27.81 8.57 2.09
N GLU A 392 -28.59 9.54 2.56
CA GLU A 392 -29.92 9.87 2.00
C GLU A 392 -29.84 10.19 0.50
N ASP A 393 -28.87 11.04 0.11
CA ASP A 393 -28.62 11.37 -1.29
C ASP A 393 -28.21 10.12 -2.10
N ALA A 394 -27.32 9.29 -1.54
CA ALA A 394 -26.88 8.05 -2.18
C ALA A 394 -28.03 7.04 -2.39
N VAL A 395 -28.86 6.84 -1.36
CA VAL A 395 -30.02 5.94 -1.42
C VAL A 395 -31.04 6.43 -2.45
N LYS A 396 -31.26 7.75 -2.52
CA LYS A 396 -32.13 8.33 -3.54
C LYS A 396 -31.63 8.00 -4.95
N ILE A 397 -30.34 8.20 -5.23
CA ILE A 397 -29.75 7.91 -6.55
C ILE A 397 -29.93 6.43 -6.91
N VAL A 398 -29.64 5.51 -5.99
CA VAL A 398 -29.69 4.08 -6.31
C VAL A 398 -31.11 3.55 -6.47
N ASN A 399 -32.07 4.07 -5.70
CA ASN A 399 -33.47 3.69 -5.85
C ASN A 399 -34.08 4.20 -7.16
N GLU A 400 -33.65 5.37 -7.63
CA GLU A 400 -34.14 5.96 -8.88
C GLU A 400 -33.50 5.31 -10.11
N HIS A 401 -32.18 5.13 -10.11
CA HIS A 401 -31.42 4.77 -11.31
C HIS A 401 -30.97 3.32 -11.36
N PHE A 402 -30.95 2.62 -10.22
CA PHE A 402 -30.49 1.23 -10.12
C PHE A 402 -31.48 0.28 -9.40
N PRO A 403 -32.82 0.40 -9.59
CA PRO A 403 -33.81 -0.34 -8.81
C PRO A 403 -33.77 -1.86 -9.00
N GLN A 404 -33.07 -2.36 -10.02
CA GLN A 404 -32.90 -3.79 -10.30
C GLN A 404 -31.94 -4.48 -9.30
N PHE A 405 -31.22 -3.72 -8.47
CA PHE A 405 -30.29 -4.25 -7.48
C PHE A 405 -30.82 -4.11 -6.05
N THR A 406 -30.23 -4.89 -5.15
CA THR A 406 -30.25 -4.62 -3.71
C THR A 406 -28.96 -3.88 -3.36
N HIS A 407 -29.05 -2.78 -2.64
CA HIS A 407 -27.88 -1.96 -2.28
C HIS A 407 -27.52 -2.15 -0.82
N ILE A 408 -26.22 -2.26 -0.54
CA ILE A 408 -25.67 -2.25 0.81
C ILE A 408 -24.52 -1.25 0.83
N PHE A 409 -24.50 -0.37 1.82
CA PHE A 409 -23.50 0.66 1.98
C PHE A 409 -22.47 0.24 3.04
N VAL A 410 -21.20 0.26 2.68
CA VAL A 410 -20.09 -0.20 3.52
C VAL A 410 -19.29 1.00 3.97
N TYR A 411 -19.16 1.20 5.27
CA TYR A 411 -18.42 2.30 5.90
C TYR A 411 -17.28 1.76 6.75
N ASP A 412 -16.27 2.58 7.02
CA ASP A 412 -15.32 2.27 8.08
C ASP A 412 -15.96 2.42 9.49
N ASN A 413 -15.21 2.07 10.52
CA ASN A 413 -15.68 2.11 11.90
C ASN A 413 -15.38 3.46 12.60
N ALA A 414 -15.30 4.56 11.84
CA ALA A 414 -14.98 5.88 12.39
C ALA A 414 -16.02 6.32 13.45
N PRO A 415 -15.62 7.07 14.49
CA PRO A 415 -16.55 7.57 15.51
C PRO A 415 -17.72 8.40 14.95
N SER A 416 -17.50 9.09 13.82
CA SER A 416 -18.56 9.81 13.10
C SER A 416 -19.60 8.87 12.48
N HIS A 417 -19.22 7.67 12.04
CA HIS A 417 -20.09 6.69 11.40
C HIS A 417 -20.86 5.83 12.41
N THR A 418 -20.24 5.55 13.55
CA THR A 418 -20.82 4.73 14.61
C THR A 418 -21.54 5.53 15.69
N LYS A 419 -21.61 6.87 15.56
CA LYS A 419 -22.34 7.73 16.48
C LYS A 419 -23.81 7.31 16.55
N ARG A 420 -24.30 7.05 17.76
CA ARG A 420 -25.72 6.81 18.04
C ARG A 420 -26.51 8.12 18.08
N SER A 421 -27.83 8.03 17.85
CA SER A 421 -28.71 9.19 18.01
C SER A 421 -28.63 9.77 19.43
N LEU A 422 -28.89 11.07 19.58
CA LEU A 422 -28.77 11.76 20.89
C LEU A 422 -29.73 11.21 21.96
N SER A 423 -30.84 10.61 21.52
CA SER A 423 -31.83 9.95 22.36
C SER A 423 -31.53 8.47 22.60
N SER A 424 -30.46 7.92 22.01
CA SER A 424 -30.16 6.49 22.16
C SER A 424 -29.71 6.15 23.57
N LEU A 425 -30.00 4.93 24.01
CA LEU A 425 -29.54 4.39 25.28
C LEU A 425 -28.00 4.44 25.39
N SER A 426 -27.52 5.15 26.41
CA SER A 426 -26.10 5.22 26.74
C SER A 426 -25.88 5.20 28.24
N ALA A 427 -25.03 4.28 28.68
CA ALA A 427 -24.59 4.23 30.07
C ALA A 427 -23.56 5.32 30.40
N TYR A 428 -22.99 5.96 29.39
CA TYR A 428 -21.94 6.95 29.59
C TYR A 428 -22.53 8.23 30.22
N GLY A 429 -22.03 8.60 31.40
CA GLY A 429 -22.48 9.79 32.11
C GLY A 429 -23.81 9.64 32.84
N MET A 430 -24.45 8.46 32.84
CA MET A 430 -25.67 8.23 33.62
C MET A 430 -25.41 8.47 35.11
N PRO A 431 -26.24 9.27 35.80
CA PRO A 431 -26.13 9.44 37.24
C PRO A 431 -26.61 8.18 37.97
N LYS A 432 -26.00 7.87 39.13
CA LYS A 432 -26.40 6.72 39.95
C LYS A 432 -27.79 6.93 40.57
N GLY A 433 -28.04 8.13 41.08
CA GLY A 433 -29.32 8.53 41.68
C GLY A 433 -30.17 9.38 40.72
N PRO A 434 -31.39 9.74 41.14
CA PRO A 434 -32.27 10.57 40.34
C PRO A 434 -31.67 11.95 40.08
N LEU A 435 -31.87 12.47 38.86
CA LEU A 435 -31.38 13.79 38.47
C LEU A 435 -32.40 14.50 37.58
N LEU A 436 -32.67 15.78 37.86
CA LEU A 436 -33.52 16.61 37.01
C LEU A 436 -32.74 17.06 35.79
N ASP A 437 -33.42 17.20 34.65
CA ASP A 437 -32.89 17.86 33.46
C ASP A 437 -31.62 17.14 32.91
N TRP A 438 -31.70 15.81 32.78
CA TRP A 438 -30.61 14.97 32.28
C TRP A 438 -31.09 13.88 31.30
N PRO A 439 -30.33 13.55 30.22
CA PRO A 439 -29.12 14.22 29.79
C PRO A 439 -29.43 15.54 29.08
N TYR A 440 -28.42 16.40 29.05
CA TYR A 440 -28.43 17.62 28.26
C TYR A 440 -27.21 17.66 27.38
N TYR A 441 -27.35 18.31 26.23
CA TYR A 441 -26.28 18.56 25.29
C TYR A 441 -26.11 20.06 25.12
N LYS A 442 -24.91 20.51 24.80
CA LYS A 442 -24.64 21.90 24.43
C LYS A 442 -24.82 22.04 22.92
N ASP A 443 -25.62 23.00 22.50
CA ASP A 443 -25.71 23.37 21.09
C ASP A 443 -24.51 24.24 20.66
N LYS A 444 -24.55 24.75 19.43
CA LYS A 444 -23.48 25.58 18.87
C LYS A 444 -23.30 26.92 19.61
N ASP A 445 -24.31 27.37 20.33
CA ASP A 445 -24.33 28.62 21.10
C ASP A 445 -24.09 28.36 22.60
N ASP A 446 -23.57 27.17 22.94
CA ASP A 446 -23.33 26.68 24.30
C ASP A 446 -24.59 26.56 25.18
N LYS A 447 -25.78 26.58 24.57
CA LYS A 447 -27.06 26.47 25.29
C LYS A 447 -27.40 25.01 25.55
N ARG A 448 -27.93 24.75 26.76
CA ARG A 448 -28.39 23.41 27.15
C ARG A 448 -29.68 23.04 26.40
N VAL A 449 -29.61 21.92 25.68
CA VAL A 449 -30.73 21.26 25.03
C VAL A 449 -30.93 19.92 25.72
N PHE A 450 -32.10 19.75 26.33
CA PHE A 450 -32.49 18.49 26.96
C PHE A 450 -33.01 17.53 25.91
N VAL A 451 -32.43 16.32 25.89
CA VAL A 451 -32.87 15.25 24.99
C VAL A 451 -33.03 14.02 25.86
N ARG A 452 -34.28 13.55 26.02
CA ARG A 452 -34.53 12.33 26.79
C ARG A 452 -33.96 11.13 26.06
N MET A 453 -33.35 10.23 26.83
CA MET A 453 -33.11 8.89 26.31
C MET A 453 -34.44 8.20 26.06
N GLU A 454 -34.46 7.36 25.03
CA GLU A 454 -35.55 6.42 24.78
C GLU A 454 -35.73 5.46 25.96
N ASN A 455 -36.85 4.74 25.97
CA ASN A 455 -37.09 3.71 26.97
C ASN A 455 -36.16 2.52 26.75
N GLY A 456 -35.70 1.92 27.85
CA GLY A 456 -35.03 0.62 27.83
C GLY A 456 -36.03 -0.52 27.76
N PHE A 457 -35.53 -1.74 27.91
CA PHE A 457 -36.35 -2.94 28.04
C PHE A 457 -36.00 -3.70 29.32
N LEU A 458 -37.03 -4.21 30.00
CA LEU A 458 -36.87 -5.16 31.10
C LEU A 458 -36.51 -6.55 30.55
N PRO A 459 -36.00 -7.47 31.40
CA PRO A 459 -35.64 -8.83 30.97
C PRO A 459 -36.80 -9.62 30.34
N ASP A 460 -38.05 -9.28 30.67
CA ASP A 460 -39.26 -9.87 30.08
C ASP A 460 -39.65 -9.25 28.72
N GLY A 461 -38.88 -8.28 28.23
CA GLY A 461 -39.12 -7.56 26.98
C GLY A 461 -40.08 -6.38 27.10
N SER A 462 -40.66 -6.12 28.28
CA SER A 462 -41.53 -4.97 28.47
C SER A 462 -40.75 -3.65 28.50
N PRO A 463 -41.33 -2.52 28.04
CA PRO A 463 -40.64 -1.23 28.06
C PRO A 463 -40.32 -0.76 29.50
N GLN A 464 -39.10 -0.29 29.71
CA GLN A 464 -38.66 0.32 30.96
C GLN A 464 -38.53 1.84 30.80
N GLU A 465 -39.39 2.58 31.48
CA GLU A 465 -39.27 4.04 31.54
C GLU A 465 -38.08 4.47 32.40
N PHE A 466 -37.21 5.30 31.85
CA PHE A 466 -36.03 5.83 32.56
C PHE A 466 -36.28 7.15 33.27
N TYR A 467 -37.43 7.75 33.01
CA TYR A 467 -37.86 9.02 33.56
C TYR A 467 -39.06 8.79 34.46
N ASP A 468 -39.20 9.65 35.47
CA ASP A 468 -40.35 9.66 36.36
C ASP A 468 -41.57 10.20 35.58
N PRO A 469 -42.65 9.41 35.42
CA PRO A 469 -43.82 9.84 34.66
C PRO A 469 -44.53 11.03 35.32
N ASN A 470 -44.36 11.19 36.65
CA ASN A 470 -45.00 12.25 37.42
C ASN A 470 -44.12 13.51 37.53
N LYS A 471 -42.84 13.44 37.14
CA LYS A 471 -41.90 14.57 37.24
C LYS A 471 -41.19 14.78 35.90
N PRO A 472 -41.60 15.81 35.13
CA PRO A 472 -40.99 16.11 33.84
C PRO A 472 -39.45 16.19 33.94
N ASN A 473 -38.77 15.48 33.05
CA ASN A 473 -37.31 15.45 32.89
C ASN A 473 -36.53 14.96 34.10
N ARG A 474 -37.18 14.32 35.07
CA ARG A 474 -36.48 13.68 36.18
C ARG A 474 -36.08 12.27 35.78
N PHE A 475 -34.80 12.09 35.51
CA PHE A 475 -34.20 10.78 35.28
C PHE A 475 -34.14 9.98 36.58
N LYS A 476 -34.43 8.68 36.54
CA LYS A 476 -34.54 7.80 37.74
C LYS A 476 -33.19 7.46 38.40
N GLY A 477 -32.11 7.39 37.63
CA GLY A 477 -30.80 6.95 38.11
C GLY A 477 -30.52 5.47 37.89
N MET A 478 -29.27 5.10 37.63
CA MET A 478 -28.87 3.70 37.38
C MET A 478 -29.24 2.76 38.53
N SER A 479 -29.13 3.20 39.79
CA SER A 479 -29.43 2.37 40.96
C SER A 479 -30.91 1.94 40.97
N TRP A 480 -31.83 2.82 40.58
CA TRP A 480 -33.25 2.49 40.48
C TRP A 480 -33.53 1.57 39.28
N ILE A 481 -32.98 1.92 38.12
CA ILE A 481 -33.13 1.16 36.87
C ILE A 481 -32.63 -0.28 37.04
N LEU A 482 -31.51 -0.49 37.75
CA LEU A 482 -30.98 -1.83 38.04
C LEU A 482 -31.89 -2.63 38.97
N ARG A 483 -32.52 -2.01 39.97
CA ARG A 483 -33.51 -2.68 40.84
C ARG A 483 -34.74 -3.14 40.07
N GLU A 484 -35.28 -2.27 39.20
CA GLU A 484 -36.39 -2.61 38.30
C GLU A 484 -36.04 -3.80 37.39
N ARG A 485 -34.76 -3.97 37.02
CA ARG A 485 -34.27 -5.10 36.22
C ARG A 485 -33.98 -6.38 37.02
N GLY A 486 -34.26 -6.41 38.32
CA GLY A 486 -33.92 -7.55 39.19
C GLY A 486 -32.44 -7.63 39.57
N LEU A 487 -31.63 -6.63 39.24
CA LEU A 487 -30.19 -6.53 39.54
C LEU A 487 -29.93 -5.70 40.79
N GLY A 488 -30.79 -5.84 41.81
CA GLY A 488 -30.74 -5.03 43.03
C GLY A 488 -29.41 -5.16 43.79
N HIS A 489 -28.80 -6.34 43.80
CA HIS A 489 -27.49 -6.57 44.42
C HIS A 489 -26.35 -5.77 43.77
N LEU A 490 -26.51 -5.32 42.51
CA LEU A 490 -25.55 -4.49 41.78
C LEU A 490 -25.89 -2.99 41.84
N ALA A 491 -27.09 -2.64 42.33
CA ALA A 491 -27.57 -1.26 42.40
C ALA A 491 -26.82 -0.41 43.45
N ASP A 492 -26.17 -1.06 44.41
CA ASP A 492 -25.46 -0.41 45.51
C ASP A 492 -23.97 -0.16 45.19
N LEU A 493 -23.45 -0.76 44.12
CA LEU A 493 -22.10 -0.52 43.62
C LEU A 493 -21.85 0.96 43.32
N ASN A 494 -20.58 1.34 43.25
CA ASN A 494 -20.21 2.70 42.82
C ASN A 494 -20.75 3.00 41.41
N ALA A 495 -21.05 4.28 41.14
CA ALA A 495 -21.56 4.71 39.83
C ALA A 495 -20.58 4.31 38.71
N VAL A 496 -19.30 4.59 38.94
CA VAL A 496 -18.16 4.32 38.05
C VAL A 496 -16.96 3.91 38.92
N CYS A 497 -16.08 3.04 38.40
CA CYS A 497 -14.81 2.71 39.06
C CYS A 497 -13.83 3.88 38.97
N THR A 498 -13.19 4.24 40.08
CA THR A 498 -12.25 5.38 40.15
C THR A 498 -10.97 5.16 39.36
N LYS A 499 -10.46 3.92 39.31
CA LYS A 499 -9.22 3.56 38.59
C LYS A 499 -9.47 2.99 37.19
N GLY A 500 -10.67 3.20 36.63
CA GLY A 500 -11.12 2.49 35.44
C GLY A 500 -11.65 1.09 35.77
N CYS A 501 -12.35 0.49 34.81
CA CYS A 501 -12.85 -0.88 34.95
C CYS A 501 -11.79 -1.84 34.43
N GLU A 502 -11.54 -2.94 35.16
CA GLU A 502 -10.67 -4.01 34.69
C GLU A 502 -11.20 -4.62 33.38
N PRO A 503 -10.32 -4.96 32.42
CA PRO A 503 -10.72 -5.69 31.21
C PRO A 503 -11.45 -7.00 31.55
N GLY A 504 -12.52 -7.30 30.82
CA GLY A 504 -13.33 -8.52 31.02
C GLY A 504 -14.31 -8.49 32.19
N LYS A 505 -14.19 -7.56 33.15
CA LYS A 505 -15.16 -7.41 34.25
C LYS A 505 -16.42 -6.66 33.78
N THR A 506 -17.58 -7.26 34.00
CA THR A 506 -18.89 -6.76 33.52
C THR A 506 -19.77 -6.17 34.63
N ASP A 507 -19.37 -6.35 35.90
CA ASP A 507 -20.20 -6.07 37.08
C ASP A 507 -19.51 -5.20 38.15
N CYS A 508 -18.40 -4.54 37.81
CA CYS A 508 -17.58 -3.79 38.78
C CYS A 508 -18.19 -2.44 39.24
N CYS A 509 -19.14 -1.87 38.48
CA CYS A 509 -19.83 -0.62 38.82
C CYS A 509 -21.17 -0.54 38.09
N CYS A 510 -22.10 0.31 38.56
CA CYS A 510 -23.42 0.45 37.93
C CYS A 510 -23.31 0.77 36.43
N ARG A 511 -22.39 1.67 36.03
CA ARG A 511 -22.17 1.98 34.60
C ARG A 511 -21.79 0.75 33.80
N ARG A 512 -20.87 -0.09 34.30
CA ARG A 512 -20.40 -1.27 33.58
C ARG A 512 -21.51 -2.32 33.47
N VAL A 513 -22.31 -2.50 34.52
CA VAL A 513 -23.50 -3.38 34.49
C VAL A 513 -24.49 -2.89 33.43
N MET A 514 -24.81 -1.58 33.42
CA MET A 514 -25.70 -0.97 32.44
C MET A 514 -25.18 -1.13 31.00
N MET A 515 -23.88 -0.90 30.75
CA MET A 515 -23.27 -1.08 29.43
C MET A 515 -23.43 -2.50 28.87
N ASN A 516 -23.40 -3.51 29.75
CA ASN A 516 -23.50 -4.92 29.36
C ASN A 516 -24.96 -5.42 29.32
N GLN A 517 -25.95 -4.56 29.58
CA GLN A 517 -27.34 -4.93 29.38
C GLN A 517 -27.64 -5.08 27.87
N PRO A 518 -28.48 -6.05 27.46
CA PRO A 518 -28.71 -6.35 26.05
C PRO A 518 -29.17 -5.16 25.21
N ASP A 519 -30.07 -4.34 25.75
CA ASP A 519 -30.62 -3.15 25.11
C ASP A 519 -29.64 -1.97 25.03
N PHE A 520 -28.58 -1.94 25.84
CA PHE A 520 -27.51 -0.93 25.76
C PHE A 520 -26.37 -1.36 24.83
N ASN A 521 -26.01 -2.64 24.86
CA ASN A 521 -24.88 -3.16 24.12
C ASN A 521 -25.21 -3.26 22.62
N ASN A 522 -26.40 -3.77 22.28
CA ASN A 522 -26.79 -4.10 20.90
C ASN A 522 -27.53 -2.95 20.18
N ARG A 523 -27.14 -1.69 20.41
CA ARG A 523 -27.74 -0.54 19.71
C ARG A 523 -27.00 -0.21 18.44
N GLU A 524 -27.76 -0.10 17.37
CA GLU A 524 -27.33 0.43 16.07
C GLU A 524 -26.85 1.88 16.18
N SER A 525 -25.98 2.27 15.26
CA SER A 525 -25.63 3.69 15.09
C SER A 525 -26.78 4.47 14.43
N GLY A 526 -26.77 5.79 14.55
CA GLY A 526 -27.75 6.63 13.85
C GLY A 526 -27.68 6.47 12.32
N LEU A 527 -26.52 6.10 11.78
CA LEU A 527 -26.34 5.81 10.37
C LEU A 527 -27.04 4.50 9.96
N GLN A 528 -26.96 3.45 10.79
CA GLN A 528 -27.68 2.19 10.56
C GLN A 528 -29.20 2.37 10.74
N GLU A 529 -29.62 3.14 11.75
CA GLU A 529 -31.03 3.48 11.96
C GLU A 529 -31.59 4.19 10.71
N ALA A 530 -30.88 5.21 10.20
CA ALA A 530 -31.27 5.93 8.97
C ALA A 530 -31.30 5.01 7.74
N ALA A 531 -30.31 4.14 7.57
CA ALA A 531 -30.27 3.15 6.49
C ALA A 531 -31.52 2.26 6.49
N ARG A 532 -31.90 1.73 7.66
CA ARG A 532 -33.08 0.88 7.82
C ARG A 532 -34.36 1.64 7.48
N GLU A 533 -34.50 2.88 7.94
CA GLU A 533 -35.67 3.74 7.63
C GLU A 533 -35.79 4.03 6.12
N LEU A 534 -34.66 4.13 5.43
CA LEU A 534 -34.58 4.30 3.97
C LEU A 534 -34.76 2.97 3.21
N GLY A 535 -34.93 1.84 3.89
CA GLY A 535 -35.11 0.52 3.27
C GLY A 535 -33.81 -0.10 2.72
N THR A 536 -32.65 0.32 3.23
CA THR A 536 -31.32 -0.19 2.85
C THR A 536 -30.57 -0.73 4.07
N GLU A 537 -29.34 -1.21 3.87
CA GLU A 537 -28.47 -1.75 4.92
C GLU A 537 -27.12 -1.01 4.93
N VAL A 538 -26.62 -0.73 6.14
CA VAL A 538 -25.26 -0.23 6.38
C VAL A 538 -24.47 -1.26 7.16
N VAL A 539 -23.27 -1.57 6.68
CA VAL A 539 -22.32 -2.50 7.30
C VAL A 539 -21.00 -1.79 7.55
N PHE A 540 -20.37 -2.06 8.70
CA PHE A 540 -19.07 -1.49 9.04
C PHE A 540 -17.94 -2.46 8.72
N LEU A 541 -16.82 -1.91 8.23
CA LEU A 541 -15.57 -2.63 8.11
C LEU A 541 -15.02 -2.95 9.51
N PRO A 542 -14.29 -4.07 9.67
CA PRO A 542 -13.48 -4.29 10.85
C PRO A 542 -12.49 -3.13 11.02
N LYS A 543 -12.26 -2.71 12.27
CA LYS A 543 -11.28 -1.64 12.56
C LYS A 543 -9.91 -2.03 12.01
N TYR A 544 -9.18 -1.03 11.53
CA TYR A 544 -7.83 -1.20 10.96
C TYR A 544 -7.75 -1.98 9.64
N HIS A 545 -8.82 -2.59 9.15
CA HIS A 545 -8.81 -3.44 7.95
C HIS A 545 -9.22 -2.69 6.67
N CYS A 546 -8.49 -1.63 6.31
CA CYS A 546 -8.83 -0.84 5.11
C CYS A 546 -8.57 -1.59 3.79
N GLU A 547 -7.79 -2.66 3.79
CA GLU A 547 -7.58 -3.57 2.65
C GLU A 547 -8.84 -4.35 2.23
N LEU A 548 -9.81 -4.49 3.14
CA LEU A 548 -11.14 -5.03 2.84
C LEU A 548 -12.03 -4.04 2.07
N SER A 549 -11.57 -2.81 1.86
CA SER A 549 -12.26 -1.78 1.08
C SER A 549 -11.53 -1.48 -0.21
N MET A 550 -12.23 -1.55 -1.34
CA MET A 550 -11.62 -1.23 -2.64
C MET A 550 -11.32 0.27 -2.80
N ILE A 551 -12.04 1.13 -2.10
CA ILE A 551 -12.01 2.59 -2.30
C ILE A 551 -10.65 3.20 -1.98
N GLU A 552 -9.91 2.63 -1.03
CA GLU A 552 -8.57 3.10 -0.65
C GLU A 552 -7.58 3.03 -1.82
N GLN A 553 -7.66 1.96 -2.62
CA GLN A 553 -6.85 1.82 -3.83
C GLN A 553 -7.32 2.78 -4.94
N VAL A 554 -8.63 3.08 -4.98
CA VAL A 554 -9.18 4.09 -5.91
C VAL A 554 -8.67 5.49 -5.55
N TRP A 555 -8.65 5.85 -4.26
CA TRP A 555 -8.02 7.07 -3.77
C TRP A 555 -6.53 7.12 -4.08
N GLY A 556 -5.81 6.02 -3.86
CA GLY A 556 -4.39 5.91 -4.19
C GLY A 556 -4.11 6.19 -5.66
N TYR A 557 -4.93 5.64 -6.57
CA TYR A 557 -4.84 5.89 -8.00
C TYR A 557 -5.09 7.37 -8.33
N ALA A 558 -6.21 7.92 -7.85
CA ALA A 558 -6.57 9.32 -8.10
C ALA A 558 -5.51 10.29 -7.54
N LYS A 559 -4.98 10.02 -6.34
CA LYS A 559 -3.91 10.83 -5.72
C LYS A 559 -2.60 10.75 -6.49
N ARG A 560 -2.27 9.60 -7.06
CA ARG A 560 -1.10 9.48 -7.95
C ARG A 560 -1.23 10.42 -9.14
N ASP A 561 -2.36 10.40 -9.83
CA ASP A 561 -2.59 11.26 -10.99
C ASP A 561 -2.72 12.74 -10.58
N TYR A 562 -3.28 13.02 -9.40
CA TYR A 562 -3.34 14.36 -8.83
C TYR A 562 -1.95 14.97 -8.64
N ARG A 563 -0.96 14.19 -8.17
CA ARG A 563 0.42 14.65 -7.90
C ARG A 563 1.16 15.13 -9.15
N ASP A 564 0.70 14.76 -10.34
CA ASP A 564 1.29 15.18 -11.61
C ASP A 564 0.79 16.56 -12.07
N ASN A 565 -0.20 17.14 -11.41
CA ASN A 565 -0.65 18.49 -11.69
C ASN A 565 0.40 19.53 -11.28
N PRO A 566 0.47 20.69 -11.97
CA PRO A 566 1.39 21.76 -11.57
C PRO A 566 1.06 22.31 -10.17
N PRO A 567 2.07 22.85 -9.45
CA PRO A 567 1.84 23.57 -8.21
C PRO A 567 0.85 24.73 -8.40
N ASN A 568 -0.07 24.92 -7.47
CA ASN A 568 -0.97 26.06 -7.45
C ASN A 568 -1.35 26.42 -6.01
N SER A 569 -1.58 27.71 -5.74
CA SER A 569 -1.99 28.22 -4.42
C SER A 569 -3.51 28.40 -4.28
N SER A 570 -4.27 28.25 -5.36
CA SER A 570 -5.70 28.53 -5.38
C SER A 570 -6.53 27.34 -4.87
N SER A 571 -7.38 27.57 -3.87
CA SER A 571 -8.35 26.59 -3.38
C SER A 571 -9.32 26.11 -4.48
N LYS A 572 -9.69 27.01 -5.40
CA LYS A 572 -10.49 26.67 -6.58
C LYS A 572 -9.75 25.69 -7.48
N LYS A 573 -8.47 25.97 -7.77
CA LYS A 573 -7.67 25.10 -8.65
C LYS A 573 -7.33 23.76 -8.01
N LEU A 574 -7.09 23.75 -6.70
CA LEU A 574 -7.02 22.52 -5.91
C LEU A 574 -8.27 21.66 -6.12
N LYS A 575 -9.47 22.24 -5.98
CA LYS A 575 -10.73 21.53 -6.18
C LYS A 575 -10.92 21.03 -7.61
N GLU A 576 -10.65 21.85 -8.61
CA GLU A 576 -10.73 21.44 -10.02
C GLU A 576 -9.80 20.26 -10.31
N ASN A 577 -8.53 20.35 -9.89
CA ASN A 577 -7.54 19.29 -10.13
C ASN A 577 -7.87 18.01 -9.37
N ALA A 578 -8.34 18.12 -8.13
CA ALA A 578 -8.77 16.96 -7.35
C ALA A 578 -9.96 16.28 -8.03
N LEU A 579 -11.00 17.03 -8.39
CA LEU A 579 -12.16 16.47 -9.09
C LEU A 579 -11.78 15.83 -10.43
N LYS A 580 -10.89 16.44 -11.20
CA LYS A 580 -10.37 15.84 -12.45
C LYS A 580 -9.63 14.53 -12.18
N ALA A 581 -8.79 14.48 -11.15
CA ALA A 581 -8.04 13.29 -10.80
C ALA A 581 -8.94 12.17 -10.26
N LEU A 582 -10.07 12.51 -9.63
CA LEU A 582 -11.04 11.51 -9.18
C LEU A 582 -11.73 10.77 -10.32
N GLU A 583 -11.83 11.38 -11.51
CA GLU A 583 -12.40 10.71 -12.70
C GLU A 583 -11.35 9.88 -13.48
N SER A 584 -10.09 9.86 -13.04
CA SER A 584 -9.00 9.17 -13.74
C SER A 584 -8.93 7.64 -13.55
N PRO A 585 -9.34 7.04 -12.41
CA PRO A 585 -9.26 5.59 -12.25
C PRO A 585 -10.22 4.88 -13.22
N PRO A 586 -9.72 4.00 -14.10
CA PRO A 586 -10.59 3.27 -15.02
C PRO A 586 -11.34 2.15 -14.28
N ILE A 587 -12.55 1.84 -14.73
CA ILE A 587 -13.42 0.82 -14.11
C ILE A 587 -12.72 -0.55 -14.00
N LEU A 588 -11.89 -0.91 -14.99
CA LEU A 588 -11.10 -2.15 -14.96
C LEU A 588 -10.15 -2.19 -13.76
N SER A 589 -9.50 -1.08 -13.44
CA SER A 589 -8.64 -0.99 -12.23
C SER A 589 -9.47 -1.10 -10.96
N MET A 590 -10.63 -0.45 -10.91
CA MET A 590 -11.55 -0.55 -9.75
C MET A 590 -12.00 -2.00 -9.51
N ARG A 591 -12.31 -2.75 -10.58
CA ARG A 591 -12.64 -4.19 -10.50
C ARG A 591 -11.47 -5.02 -9.98
N LYS A 592 -10.23 -4.74 -10.42
CA LYS A 592 -9.02 -5.39 -9.88
C LYS A 592 -8.80 -5.06 -8.41
N PHE A 593 -9.10 -3.83 -7.97
CA PHE A 593 -9.04 -3.45 -6.56
C PHE A 593 -10.07 -4.21 -5.72
N ALA A 594 -11.30 -4.35 -6.21
CA ALA A 594 -12.34 -5.16 -5.58
C ALA A 594 -11.94 -6.65 -5.48
N ALA A 595 -11.37 -7.20 -6.56
CA ALA A 595 -10.83 -8.57 -6.56
C ALA A 595 -9.73 -8.76 -5.50
N ARG A 596 -8.85 -7.76 -5.33
CA ARG A 596 -7.83 -7.79 -4.28
C ARG A 596 -8.45 -7.78 -2.88
N SER A 597 -9.42 -6.90 -2.61
CA SER A 597 -10.12 -6.88 -1.33
C SER A 597 -10.87 -8.18 -1.05
N GLN A 598 -11.45 -8.81 -2.07
CA GLN A 598 -12.07 -10.13 -1.95
C GLN A 598 -11.03 -11.22 -1.58
N ARG A 599 -9.82 -11.18 -2.15
CA ARG A 599 -8.75 -12.13 -1.78
C ARG A 599 -8.29 -11.97 -0.33
N PHE A 600 -8.30 -10.74 0.21
CA PHE A 600 -8.07 -10.53 1.64
C PHE A 600 -9.18 -11.16 2.48
N ALA A 601 -10.45 -10.94 2.11
CA ALA A 601 -11.58 -11.58 2.78
C ALA A 601 -11.48 -13.11 2.74
N ASP A 602 -11.12 -13.67 1.58
CA ASP A 602 -10.92 -15.12 1.42
C ASP A 602 -9.74 -15.60 2.29
N GLY A 603 -8.63 -14.84 2.40
CA GLY A 603 -7.52 -15.18 3.28
C GLY A 603 -7.95 -15.24 4.75
N TYR A 604 -8.65 -14.21 5.24
CA TYR A 604 -9.16 -14.19 6.61
C TYR A 604 -10.14 -15.32 6.90
N ASP A 605 -10.97 -15.66 5.92
CA ASP A 605 -11.89 -16.78 6.02
C ASP A 605 -11.18 -18.13 6.23
N HIS A 606 -9.97 -18.28 5.70
CA HIS A 606 -9.11 -19.44 5.91
C HIS A 606 -8.27 -19.36 7.20
N GLY A 607 -8.62 -18.44 8.10
CA GLY A 607 -7.94 -18.27 9.39
C GLY A 607 -6.58 -17.58 9.30
N MET A 608 -6.25 -16.94 8.16
CA MET A 608 -5.01 -16.19 8.04
C MET A 608 -5.02 -14.94 8.94
N ASP A 609 -3.87 -14.60 9.51
CA ASP A 609 -3.64 -13.27 10.08
C ASP A 609 -3.43 -12.21 8.98
N GLY A 610 -3.38 -10.93 9.34
CA GLY A 610 -3.22 -9.86 8.35
C GLY A 610 -1.94 -9.96 7.49
N SER A 611 -0.85 -10.51 8.03
CA SER A 611 0.42 -10.65 7.29
C SER A 611 0.35 -11.77 6.26
N GLN A 612 -0.23 -12.89 6.66
CA GLN A 612 -0.50 -14.05 5.80
C GLN A 612 -1.52 -13.70 4.72
N ALA A 613 -2.60 -13.00 5.07
CA ALA A 613 -3.61 -12.53 4.13
C ALA A 613 -3.01 -11.54 3.11
N ALA A 614 -2.09 -10.67 3.53
CA ALA A 614 -1.37 -9.77 2.62
C ALA A 614 -0.48 -10.52 1.63
N ALA A 615 0.31 -11.49 2.12
CA ALA A 615 1.11 -12.36 1.25
C ALA A 615 0.21 -13.12 0.27
N TRP A 616 -0.88 -13.70 0.77
CA TRP A 616 -1.87 -14.41 -0.05
C TRP A 616 -2.49 -13.52 -1.14
N ALA A 617 -2.97 -12.32 -0.78
CA ALA A 617 -3.65 -11.41 -1.69
C ALA A 617 -2.71 -10.81 -2.75
N THR A 618 -1.40 -10.75 -2.48
CA THR A 618 -0.39 -10.20 -3.40
C THR A 618 0.36 -11.26 -4.20
N THR A 619 0.27 -12.53 -3.81
CA THR A 619 0.94 -13.64 -4.52
C THR A 619 0.39 -13.79 -5.95
N ILE A 620 1.30 -13.85 -6.92
CA ILE A 620 0.99 -14.19 -8.31
C ILE A 620 1.14 -15.70 -8.47
N PHE A 621 0.03 -16.43 -8.39
CA PHE A 621 0.04 -17.87 -8.67
C PHE A 621 0.35 -18.11 -10.16
N LYS A 622 1.37 -18.94 -10.43
CA LYS A 622 1.84 -19.27 -11.79
C LYS A 622 0.90 -20.22 -12.55
N HIS A 623 -0.08 -20.81 -11.87
CA HIS A 623 -1.07 -21.71 -12.46
C HIS A 623 -2.49 -21.36 -12.00
N HIS A 624 -3.47 -21.54 -12.89
CA HIS A 624 -4.91 -21.29 -12.70
C HIS A 624 -5.61 -22.32 -11.79
N ARG A 625 -4.92 -22.95 -10.84
CA ARG A 625 -5.54 -23.94 -9.94
C ARG A 625 -5.17 -23.66 -8.49
N GLU A 626 -6.19 -23.89 -7.65
CA GLU A 626 -6.31 -23.61 -6.21
C GLU A 626 -6.86 -22.22 -5.85
N THR A 627 -8.07 -21.94 -6.36
CA THR A 627 -9.09 -21.29 -5.53
C THR A 627 -9.49 -22.26 -4.40
N PRO A 628 -9.70 -21.81 -3.15
CA PRO A 628 -10.02 -22.72 -2.07
C PRO A 628 -11.32 -23.49 -2.29
N ALA A 629 -11.31 -24.74 -1.85
CA ALA A 629 -12.38 -25.72 -1.96
C ALA A 629 -13.73 -25.14 -1.50
N HIS A 630 -14.68 -25.11 -2.43
CA HIS A 630 -16.05 -24.69 -2.18
C HIS A 630 -16.73 -25.65 -1.19
N ILE A 631 -17.51 -25.07 -0.29
CA ILE A 631 -18.53 -25.73 0.56
C ILE A 631 -19.20 -26.87 -0.23
N PRO A 632 -19.31 -28.10 0.32
CA PRO A 632 -19.96 -29.21 -0.36
C PRO A 632 -21.37 -28.84 -0.83
N TYR A 633 -21.73 -29.25 -2.05
CA TYR A 633 -23.02 -28.91 -2.68
C TYR A 633 -24.23 -29.26 -1.78
N ASP A 634 -24.08 -30.29 -0.96
CA ASP A 634 -25.08 -30.84 -0.07
C ASP A 634 -25.43 -29.89 1.10
N GLU A 635 -24.51 -28.98 1.46
CA GLU A 635 -24.75 -27.92 2.45
C GLU A 635 -25.43 -26.68 1.84
N ILE A 636 -25.43 -26.55 0.51
CA ILE A 636 -25.90 -25.36 -0.21
C ILE A 636 -27.41 -25.44 -0.52
N ALA A 637 -27.96 -26.63 -0.75
CA ALA A 637 -29.38 -26.85 -0.96
C ALA A 637 -29.78 -28.31 -0.68
N PRO A 638 -30.12 -28.69 0.56
CA PRO A 638 -30.38 -30.10 0.93
C PRO A 638 -31.56 -30.75 0.18
N ASN A 639 -32.39 -29.96 -0.52
CA ASN A 639 -33.58 -30.42 -1.25
C ASN A 639 -33.55 -30.11 -2.76
N TYR A 640 -32.41 -29.71 -3.34
CA TYR A 640 -32.33 -29.40 -4.76
C TYR A 640 -32.12 -30.68 -5.58
N VAL A 641 -33.18 -31.15 -6.25
CA VAL A 641 -33.09 -32.28 -7.18
C VAL A 641 -32.60 -31.76 -8.53
N HIS A 642 -31.41 -32.21 -8.95
CA HIS A 642 -30.91 -32.01 -10.31
C HIS A 642 -31.88 -32.67 -11.30
N THR A 643 -32.72 -31.88 -11.98
CA THR A 643 -33.37 -32.36 -13.21
C THR A 643 -32.38 -32.20 -14.35
N THR A 644 -31.59 -33.23 -14.59
CA THR A 644 -30.85 -33.37 -15.85
C THR A 644 -31.86 -33.72 -16.94
N ASN A 645 -32.16 -32.78 -17.81
CA ASN A 645 -32.74 -33.08 -19.11
C ASN A 645 -31.79 -32.57 -20.19
N ASN A 646 -31.57 -33.46 -21.16
CA ASN A 646 -30.64 -33.44 -22.30
C ASN A 646 -30.49 -32.11 -23.03
#